data_AF-G0QLB0-F1
#
_entry.id   AF-G0QLB0-F1
#
_cell.length_a   1.000
_cell.length_b   1.000
_cell.length_c   1.000
_cell.angle_alpha   90.00
_cell.angle_beta   90.00
_cell.angle_gamma   90.00
#
_symmetry.space_group_name_H-M   'P 1'
#
loop_
_entity.id
_entity.type
_entity.pdbx_description
1 polymer ?
#
loop_
_entity_poly.entity_id
_entity_poly.type
_entity_poly.pdbx_seq_one_letter_code
_entity_poly.pdbx_strand_id
1 'polypeptide(L)'
;METSKLFFQRLLKVYPFIGNNIFPVNWPKVCQEIQIPENDQKEGIPDSDLHLYILYTKENSGTVADAVFCALADEGIERPTFGRVNFNLTNMDKFGGDPESFENDLETTIHEILHVVGFSANAMYYWINPETNEPFKILYKNKLQKVYYYRGIKTALLTSKNVVEVTKKYFNCPTAEGMQIENQGGQGSIGAHWERTIIYNEMMTGAVVSVDRVFSIFTIAALKDSGFYPEVNENMSDDIFWGKGKGCDFLEKACQSQTEYPEFPTNTQDILCSFEFDGFGIAQVDRYADGCLIIQPPNNQICSNPNSINDKAQKHQEYQKLSNYSTHSKCFQSTASKSSYINNNESNLRCHRFKCSPDASLITILFPEIQHQIICRKIEQGQKKNIDESGLKAKGQITCPQDFKRFCNYTPICPNFCSEQGVCVRGQCFCQSGYGGVDCSIKCSGAVHNQTCIENSQCPSGLFLNPDNTCKSDCPQGLFGRSGKCLPCDSSCSRCTGPSANECTKCQFLTLLQENQCVEQCNEKYGYSFNQASGKCESEMSRICQGNCQYCHKKNSPLCYTCKTGFFFYQGDKSCLSKCPLGFIEQQKTQECQELSVGCLQQIDYNTCILCDTVKGYRLDTDKKCTLCKQNCIQCNPNDAKECLVCEGIKLKNYDGSCVDICQQGTFYSDNIQKCEKCSENCIYCDGRGCSKCIDGYYAEYRTKQCFQCSSKYANCLTCDDFSCKKCNHGYQLDSIQTNCEQAIQQSTQVECPYGCEQCSQQGECYKCQDGYYVSNSTQQCTSCILKFSYCEKCTESSCIKCNHGYQFDHQKKECLYLSDKVQNNGNTGIQCPTGCQQCTQSGECIKCNQGLILDNTTKKCVTCFQKYNYCIMCTEFECTQCLSGYEYNQKSKKCAKVPSFRLLKQVQGDIQQYNSYQGVFIFIIGYVIFGLVI
;
A
#
# COMPACT_ATOMS: atom_id res chain seq x y z
N MET A 1 -12.81 -22.60 19.69
CA MET A 1 -13.56 -22.28 18.43
C MET A 1 -14.68 -21.25 18.59
N GLU A 2 -15.73 -21.47 19.39
CA GLU A 2 -16.80 -20.46 19.51
C GLU A 2 -16.28 -19.14 20.08
N THR A 3 -15.45 -19.21 21.13
CA THR A 3 -14.80 -18.04 21.72
C THR A 3 -13.90 -17.28 20.73
N SER A 4 -13.15 -17.99 19.87
CA SER A 4 -12.32 -17.33 18.85
C SER A 4 -13.15 -16.61 17.78
N LYS A 5 -14.39 -17.05 17.48
CA LYS A 5 -15.27 -16.29 16.56
C LYS A 5 -15.53 -14.87 17.09
N LEU A 6 -15.78 -14.75 18.40
CA LEU A 6 -15.99 -13.45 19.05
C LEU A 6 -14.77 -12.53 18.91
N PHE A 7 -13.56 -13.09 19.00
CA PHE A 7 -12.32 -12.34 18.77
C PHE A 7 -12.26 -11.81 17.32
N PHE A 8 -12.40 -12.67 16.30
CA PHE A 8 -12.27 -12.25 14.90
C PHE A 8 -13.38 -11.33 14.42
N GLN A 9 -14.62 -11.49 14.91
CA GLN A 9 -15.74 -10.59 14.62
C GLN A 9 -15.50 -9.15 15.11
N ARG A 10 -14.67 -8.99 16.14
CA ARG A 10 -14.27 -7.67 16.67
C ARG A 10 -12.99 -7.15 16.03
N LEU A 11 -12.15 -8.05 15.55
CA LEU A 11 -10.84 -7.73 14.97
C LEU A 11 -10.98 -7.26 13.52
N LEU A 12 -11.77 -7.96 12.72
CA LEU A 12 -11.81 -7.79 11.28
C LEU A 12 -13.19 -7.31 10.84
N LYS A 13 -13.23 -6.19 10.12
CA LYS A 13 -14.36 -5.90 9.24
C LYS A 13 -14.05 -6.46 7.87
N VAL A 14 -15.05 -7.07 7.25
CA VAL A 14 -14.97 -7.63 5.90
C VAL A 14 -15.99 -6.94 5.01
N TYR A 15 -15.74 -6.97 3.71
CA TYR A 15 -16.82 -6.76 2.75
C TYR A 15 -17.65 -8.04 2.71
N PRO A 16 -18.94 -7.97 3.09
CA PRO A 16 -19.79 -9.15 3.14
C PRO A 16 -19.90 -9.81 1.76
N PHE A 17 -19.83 -11.14 1.73
CA PHE A 17 -20.07 -11.90 0.51
C PHE A 17 -21.52 -11.70 0.05
N ILE A 18 -21.73 -11.51 -1.26
CA ILE A 18 -23.08 -11.32 -1.82
C ILE A 18 -23.55 -12.68 -2.34
N GLY A 19 -24.54 -13.25 -1.67
CA GLY A 19 -25.03 -14.61 -1.96
C GLY A 19 -24.31 -15.66 -1.12
N ASN A 20 -24.39 -16.91 -1.57
CA ASN A 20 -23.77 -18.03 -0.86
C ASN A 20 -22.26 -18.06 -1.12
N ASN A 21 -21.48 -18.32 -0.08
CA ASN A 21 -20.03 -18.52 -0.18
C ASN A 21 -19.78 -19.95 -0.68
N ILE A 22 -19.35 -20.08 -1.93
CA ILE A 22 -19.21 -21.36 -2.63
C ILE A 22 -17.74 -21.79 -2.60
N PHE A 23 -17.50 -23.06 -2.22
CA PHE A 23 -16.16 -23.63 -2.27
C PHE A 23 -15.76 -23.91 -3.73
N PRO A 24 -14.63 -23.37 -4.23
CA PRO A 24 -14.23 -23.53 -5.62
C PRO A 24 -13.82 -24.97 -5.96
N VAL A 25 -14.37 -25.50 -7.06
CA VAL A 25 -14.20 -26.92 -7.49
C VAL A 25 -12.75 -27.26 -7.89
N ASN A 26 -11.93 -26.25 -8.25
CA ASN A 26 -10.57 -26.42 -8.78
C ASN A 26 -9.47 -25.83 -7.89
N TRP A 27 -9.55 -26.00 -6.56
CA TRP A 27 -8.58 -25.43 -5.61
C TRP A 27 -7.43 -26.42 -5.24
N PRO A 28 -6.22 -25.94 -4.85
CA PRO A 28 -5.04 -26.78 -4.66
C PRO A 28 -5.20 -27.93 -3.65
N LYS A 29 -4.32 -28.94 -3.81
CA LYS A 29 -4.30 -30.17 -3.01
C LYS A 29 -4.19 -29.98 -1.49
N VAL A 30 -3.76 -28.80 -1.02
CA VAL A 30 -3.48 -28.52 0.39
C VAL A 30 -4.74 -28.65 1.27
N CYS A 31 -5.94 -28.50 0.68
CA CYS A 31 -7.21 -28.72 1.37
C CYS A 31 -7.91 -30.02 0.98
N GLN A 32 -7.19 -30.97 0.35
CA GLN A 32 -7.72 -32.30 0.02
C GLN A 32 -7.61 -33.30 1.18
N GLU A 33 -7.01 -32.92 2.31
CA GLU A 33 -7.06 -33.69 3.55
C GLU A 33 -8.47 -33.74 4.14
N ILE A 34 -9.37 -32.89 3.66
CA ILE A 34 -10.78 -32.83 4.04
C ILE A 34 -11.67 -33.22 2.87
N GLN A 35 -12.68 -34.03 3.16
CA GLN A 35 -13.77 -34.28 2.21
C GLN A 35 -14.73 -33.09 2.27
N ILE A 36 -14.60 -32.17 1.30
CA ILE A 36 -15.51 -31.02 1.17
C ILE A 36 -16.92 -31.52 0.86
N PRO A 37 -17.96 -31.10 1.63
CA PRO A 37 -19.34 -31.43 1.31
C PRO A 37 -19.74 -30.96 -0.10
N GLU A 38 -20.43 -31.81 -0.87
CA GLU A 38 -20.87 -31.44 -2.23
C GLU A 38 -21.77 -30.19 -2.23
N ASN A 39 -22.56 -29.98 -1.18
CA ASN A 39 -23.42 -28.81 -1.06
C ASN A 39 -22.62 -27.52 -0.95
N ASP A 40 -21.46 -27.52 -0.26
CA ASP A 40 -20.60 -26.34 -0.14
C ASP A 40 -20.02 -25.93 -1.50
N GLN A 41 -19.88 -26.88 -2.44
CA GLN A 41 -19.40 -26.64 -3.81
C GLN A 41 -20.53 -26.30 -4.80
N LYS A 42 -21.74 -26.83 -4.60
CA LYS A 42 -22.88 -26.67 -5.53
C LYS A 42 -23.81 -25.52 -5.15
N GLU A 43 -24.21 -25.49 -3.89
CA GLU A 43 -25.17 -24.51 -3.35
C GLU A 43 -24.45 -23.38 -2.62
N GLY A 44 -23.32 -23.69 -1.95
CA GLY A 44 -22.57 -22.77 -1.11
C GLY A 44 -23.22 -22.51 0.24
N ILE A 45 -22.48 -21.81 1.11
CA ILE A 45 -22.85 -21.57 2.50
C ILE A 45 -23.48 -20.17 2.61
N PRO A 46 -24.74 -20.03 3.02
CA PRO A 46 -25.38 -18.73 3.18
C PRO A 46 -24.76 -17.95 4.35
N ASP A 47 -24.82 -16.62 4.28
CA ASP A 47 -24.39 -15.68 5.34
C ASP A 47 -22.98 -15.97 5.91
N SER A 48 -22.06 -16.39 5.03
CA SER A 48 -20.72 -16.82 5.41
C SER A 48 -19.64 -16.01 4.70
N ASP A 49 -18.86 -15.26 5.46
CA ASP A 49 -17.69 -14.55 4.92
C ASP A 49 -16.40 -15.36 4.98
N LEU A 50 -16.30 -16.23 5.98
CA LEU A 50 -15.20 -17.16 6.18
C LEU A 50 -15.78 -18.44 6.77
N HIS A 51 -15.55 -19.56 6.09
CA HIS A 51 -15.92 -20.88 6.60
C HIS A 51 -14.68 -21.67 7.00
N LEU A 52 -14.70 -22.22 8.21
CA LEU A 52 -13.59 -23.01 8.75
C LEU A 52 -14.01 -24.46 8.95
N TYR A 53 -13.28 -25.37 8.31
CA TYR A 53 -13.40 -26.81 8.58
C TYR A 53 -12.52 -27.16 9.78
N ILE A 54 -13.12 -27.76 10.80
CA ILE A 54 -12.42 -28.12 12.03
C ILE A 54 -12.13 -29.62 12.03
N LEU A 55 -10.85 -29.95 12.16
CA LEU A 55 -10.33 -31.31 12.20
C LEU A 55 -9.68 -31.58 13.54
N TYR A 56 -9.51 -32.85 13.84
CA TYR A 56 -8.72 -33.28 14.97
C TYR A 56 -7.94 -34.55 14.64
N THR A 57 -6.71 -34.62 15.16
CA THR A 57 -5.86 -35.80 15.13
C THR A 57 -5.49 -36.22 16.54
N LYS A 58 -4.91 -37.42 16.65
CA LYS A 58 -4.31 -37.94 17.88
C LYS A 58 -2.95 -38.50 17.54
N GLU A 59 -2.00 -37.59 17.36
CA GLU A 59 -0.65 -37.92 16.95
C GLU A 59 0.33 -37.72 18.11
N ASN A 60 1.34 -38.58 18.20
CA ASN A 60 2.46 -38.42 19.13
C ASN A 60 3.51 -37.48 18.53
N SER A 61 3.08 -36.30 18.08
CA SER A 61 3.93 -35.21 17.59
C SER A 61 3.91 -34.06 18.60
N GLY A 62 4.87 -33.13 18.52
CA GLY A 62 4.89 -31.92 19.36
C GLY A 62 3.96 -30.79 18.88
N THR A 63 3.31 -30.97 17.72
CA THR A 63 2.39 -29.98 17.14
C THR A 63 1.10 -29.92 17.95
N VAL A 64 0.68 -28.73 18.37
CA VAL A 64 -0.58 -28.52 19.11
C VAL A 64 -1.74 -28.37 18.13
N ALA A 65 -1.58 -27.53 17.12
CA ALA A 65 -2.54 -27.34 16.04
C ALA A 65 -1.82 -26.90 14.76
N ASP A 66 -2.52 -26.97 13.63
CA ASP A 66 -2.09 -26.40 12.35
C ASP A 66 -3.28 -25.89 11.54
N ALA A 67 -3.08 -24.81 10.80
CA ALA A 67 -4.11 -24.26 9.94
C ALA A 67 -3.60 -23.75 8.60
N VAL A 68 -4.51 -23.75 7.63
CA VAL A 68 -4.23 -23.29 6.27
C VAL A 68 -5.49 -22.70 5.65
N PHE A 69 -5.33 -21.66 4.84
CA PHE A 69 -6.44 -21.16 4.03
C PHE A 69 -6.68 -22.10 2.84
N CYS A 70 -7.95 -22.27 2.51
CA CYS A 70 -8.45 -23.30 1.60
C CYS A 70 -9.18 -22.78 0.38
N ALA A 71 -9.53 -21.50 0.34
CA ALA A 71 -10.02 -20.85 -0.87
C ALA A 71 -9.97 -19.33 -0.68
N LEU A 72 -9.96 -18.62 -1.80
CA LEU A 72 -10.12 -17.18 -1.84
C LEU A 72 -11.49 -16.85 -2.43
N ALA A 73 -11.95 -15.62 -2.23
CA ALA A 73 -13.12 -15.09 -2.90
C ALA A 73 -12.89 -15.05 -4.42
N ASP A 74 -13.77 -15.71 -5.18
CA ASP A 74 -13.75 -15.71 -6.65
C ASP A 74 -14.33 -14.42 -7.26
N GLU A 75 -15.02 -13.60 -6.45
CA GLU A 75 -15.56 -12.30 -6.82
C GLU A 75 -15.32 -11.23 -5.74
N GLY A 76 -15.01 -10.00 -6.14
CA GLY A 76 -14.79 -8.89 -5.21
C GLY A 76 -13.31 -8.72 -4.82
N ILE A 77 -13.02 -8.44 -3.55
CA ILE A 77 -11.65 -8.38 -3.04
C ILE A 77 -11.20 -9.81 -2.76
N GLU A 78 -10.15 -10.24 -3.45
CA GLU A 78 -9.54 -11.56 -3.29
C GLU A 78 -9.00 -11.67 -1.85
N ARG A 79 -9.70 -12.44 -1.02
CA ARG A 79 -9.38 -12.68 0.39
C ARG A 79 -9.73 -14.12 0.79
N PRO A 80 -9.15 -14.67 1.87
CA PRO A 80 -9.56 -15.97 2.39
C PRO A 80 -11.06 -16.05 2.69
N THR A 81 -11.72 -17.07 2.13
CA THR A 81 -13.16 -17.37 2.31
C THR A 81 -13.39 -18.76 2.88
N PHE A 82 -12.42 -19.66 2.73
CA PHE A 82 -12.40 -20.96 3.38
C PHE A 82 -11.04 -21.22 4.01
N GLY A 83 -11.02 -22.00 5.09
CA GLY A 83 -9.81 -22.51 5.71
C GLY A 83 -10.08 -23.79 6.47
N ARG A 84 -9.01 -24.44 6.92
CA ARG A 84 -9.10 -25.54 7.89
C ARG A 84 -8.24 -25.26 9.10
N VAL A 85 -8.67 -25.76 10.26
CA VAL A 85 -7.89 -25.81 11.50
C VAL A 85 -7.91 -27.23 11.99
N ASN A 86 -6.74 -27.80 12.26
CA ASN A 86 -6.57 -29.16 12.74
C ASN A 86 -5.95 -29.13 14.15
N PHE A 87 -6.59 -29.79 15.10
CA PHE A 87 -6.17 -29.84 16.50
C PHE A 87 -5.60 -31.22 16.87
N ASN A 88 -4.41 -31.26 17.44
CA ASN A 88 -3.86 -32.49 17.97
C ASN A 88 -4.30 -32.69 19.43
N LEU A 89 -5.31 -33.55 19.63
CA LEU A 89 -5.89 -33.80 20.95
C LEU A 89 -4.96 -34.53 21.92
N THR A 90 -3.77 -34.97 21.48
CA THR A 90 -2.72 -35.50 22.38
C THR A 90 -2.10 -34.39 23.24
N ASN A 91 -2.00 -33.17 22.70
CA ASN A 91 -1.28 -32.05 23.32
C ASN A 91 -2.20 -30.93 23.82
N MET A 92 -3.51 -31.06 23.62
CA MET A 92 -4.50 -30.14 24.14
C MET A 92 -5.12 -30.70 25.42
N ASP A 93 -5.35 -29.82 26.39
CA ASP A 93 -5.94 -30.20 27.66
C ASP A 93 -7.44 -30.49 27.49
N LYS A 94 -7.97 -31.31 28.39
CA LYS A 94 -9.41 -31.61 28.39
C LYS A 94 -10.18 -30.46 29.04
N PHE A 95 -11.30 -30.06 28.42
CA PHE A 95 -12.27 -29.10 28.98
C PHE A 95 -12.63 -29.40 30.45
N GLY A 96 -12.85 -28.34 31.24
CA GLY A 96 -13.21 -28.42 32.66
C GLY A 96 -12.01 -28.47 33.61
N GLY A 97 -10.88 -27.89 33.19
CA GLY A 97 -9.60 -27.87 33.91
C GLY A 97 -9.24 -26.48 34.47
N ASP A 98 -7.97 -26.10 34.35
CA ASP A 98 -7.46 -24.78 34.71
C ASP A 98 -7.88 -23.72 33.67
N PRO A 99 -8.57 -22.63 34.04
CA PRO A 99 -8.96 -21.60 33.08
C PRO A 99 -7.78 -20.98 32.29
N GLU A 100 -6.56 -20.99 32.84
CA GLU A 100 -5.36 -20.58 32.07
C GLU A 100 -5.08 -21.56 30.91
N SER A 101 -5.28 -22.86 31.12
CA SER A 101 -5.11 -23.87 30.08
C SER A 101 -6.11 -23.66 28.94
N PHE A 102 -7.37 -23.33 29.26
CA PHE A 102 -8.35 -22.94 28.25
C PHE A 102 -7.92 -21.68 27.47
N GLU A 103 -7.43 -20.65 28.16
CA GLU A 103 -6.92 -19.44 27.50
C GLU A 103 -5.74 -19.78 26.58
N ASN A 104 -4.84 -20.66 27.02
CA ASN A 104 -3.72 -21.11 26.21
C ASN A 104 -4.16 -21.83 24.92
N ASP A 105 -5.19 -22.67 25.01
CA ASP A 105 -5.78 -23.34 23.85
C ASP A 105 -6.54 -22.36 22.94
N LEU A 106 -7.19 -21.33 23.52
CA LEU A 106 -7.88 -20.27 22.80
C LEU A 106 -6.90 -19.40 22.00
N GLU A 107 -5.82 -18.94 22.62
CA GLU A 107 -4.77 -18.16 21.95
C GLU A 107 -4.10 -18.98 20.84
N THR A 108 -3.86 -20.28 21.06
CA THR A 108 -3.37 -21.18 20.02
C THR A 108 -4.38 -21.29 18.87
N THR A 109 -5.67 -21.40 19.19
CA THR A 109 -6.73 -21.37 18.16
C THR A 109 -6.73 -20.06 17.37
N ILE A 110 -6.54 -18.92 18.04
CA ILE A 110 -6.48 -17.60 17.39
C ILE A 110 -5.24 -17.51 16.49
N HIS A 111 -4.08 -17.95 16.97
CA HIS A 111 -2.84 -18.06 16.20
C HIS A 111 -3.05 -18.82 14.88
N GLU A 112 -3.64 -20.02 14.95
CA GLU A 112 -3.91 -20.82 13.75
C GLU A 112 -4.86 -20.12 12.78
N ILE A 113 -5.93 -19.49 13.28
CA ILE A 113 -6.85 -18.75 12.41
C ILE A 113 -6.15 -17.52 11.80
N LEU A 114 -5.17 -16.91 12.47
CA LEU A 114 -4.36 -15.80 11.90
C LEU A 114 -3.57 -16.23 10.65
N HIS A 115 -3.09 -17.47 10.59
CA HIS A 115 -2.52 -18.03 9.36
C HIS A 115 -3.53 -18.13 8.22
N VAL A 116 -4.78 -18.49 8.53
CA VAL A 116 -5.88 -18.57 7.57
C VAL A 116 -6.25 -17.19 7.06
N VAL A 117 -6.39 -16.21 7.95
CA VAL A 117 -6.91 -14.88 7.60
C VAL A 117 -5.88 -13.97 6.94
N GLY A 118 -4.58 -14.22 7.09
CA GLY A 118 -3.64 -13.46 6.26
C GLY A 118 -2.16 -13.59 6.56
N PHE A 119 -1.76 -14.08 7.74
CA PHE A 119 -0.36 -14.09 8.12
C PHE A 119 0.27 -15.47 7.92
N SER A 120 0.55 -15.81 6.67
CA SER A 120 1.31 -17.01 6.29
C SER A 120 2.02 -16.79 4.97
N ALA A 121 3.08 -17.56 4.67
CA ALA A 121 3.79 -17.44 3.39
C ALA A 121 2.84 -17.65 2.18
N ASN A 122 1.89 -18.58 2.30
CA ASN A 122 0.89 -18.83 1.26
C ASN A 122 -0.11 -17.68 1.15
N ALA A 123 -0.52 -17.06 2.27
CA ALA A 123 -1.45 -15.94 2.23
C ALA A 123 -0.77 -14.67 1.68
N MET A 124 0.49 -14.43 2.03
CA MET A 124 1.32 -13.33 1.51
C MET A 124 1.48 -13.36 -0.01
N TYR A 125 1.47 -14.54 -0.61
CA TYR A 125 1.41 -14.69 -2.07
C TYR A 125 0.17 -14.01 -2.65
N TYR A 126 -0.95 -13.98 -1.93
CA TYR A 126 -2.21 -13.39 -2.37
C TYR A 126 -2.49 -12.01 -1.76
N TRP A 127 -1.60 -11.46 -0.94
CA TRP A 127 -1.76 -10.08 -0.44
C TRP A 127 -1.94 -9.11 -1.60
N ILE A 128 -2.80 -8.12 -1.41
CA ILE A 128 -3.15 -7.15 -2.44
C ILE A 128 -2.06 -6.09 -2.53
N ASN A 129 -1.48 -5.93 -3.71
CA ASN A 129 -0.55 -4.86 -3.97
C ASN A 129 -1.31 -3.51 -4.02
N PRO A 130 -1.02 -2.54 -3.14
CA PRO A 130 -1.73 -1.26 -3.12
C PRO A 130 -1.50 -0.40 -4.38
N GLU A 131 -0.44 -0.65 -5.15
CA GLU A 131 -0.14 0.09 -6.39
C GLU A 131 -1.00 -0.39 -7.57
N THR A 132 -1.20 -1.70 -7.67
CA THR A 132 -1.91 -2.33 -8.80
C THR A 132 -3.33 -2.76 -8.45
N ASN A 133 -3.67 -2.83 -7.16
CA ASN A 133 -4.90 -3.39 -6.61
C ASN A 133 -5.16 -4.84 -7.07
N GLU A 134 -4.07 -5.60 -7.23
CA GLU A 134 -4.08 -7.00 -7.65
C GLU A 134 -3.17 -7.80 -6.70
N PRO A 135 -3.38 -9.10 -6.51
CA PRO A 135 -2.52 -9.91 -5.64
C PRO A 135 -1.06 -9.93 -6.13
N PHE A 136 -0.11 -9.94 -5.19
CA PHE A 136 1.33 -9.98 -5.52
C PHE A 136 1.74 -11.21 -6.34
N LYS A 137 1.11 -12.36 -6.09
CA LYS A 137 1.44 -13.65 -6.70
C LYS A 137 2.95 -13.91 -6.60
N ILE A 138 3.58 -14.36 -7.68
CA ILE A 138 5.02 -14.66 -7.71
C ILE A 138 5.93 -13.48 -7.34
N LEU A 139 5.43 -12.23 -7.43
CA LEU A 139 6.21 -11.04 -7.08
C LEU A 139 6.36 -10.83 -5.58
N TYR A 140 5.60 -11.54 -4.73
CA TYR A 140 5.58 -11.32 -3.28
C TYR A 140 6.99 -11.40 -2.66
N LYS A 141 7.81 -12.37 -3.06
CA LYS A 141 9.18 -12.51 -2.53
C LYS A 141 10.08 -11.31 -2.81
N ASN A 142 9.90 -10.65 -3.95
CA ASN A 142 10.76 -9.53 -4.36
C ASN A 142 10.19 -8.17 -3.92
N LYS A 143 8.87 -8.10 -3.66
CA LYS A 143 8.16 -6.86 -3.32
C LYS A 143 7.87 -6.72 -1.83
N LEU A 144 7.61 -7.83 -1.14
CA LEU A 144 7.29 -7.85 0.29
C LEU A 144 8.44 -8.35 1.16
N GLN A 145 9.47 -8.97 0.58
CA GLN A 145 10.56 -9.53 1.35
C GLN A 145 11.94 -9.02 0.91
N LYS A 146 12.79 -8.79 1.89
CA LYS A 146 14.25 -8.63 1.73
C LYS A 146 14.96 -9.63 2.61
N VAL A 147 16.15 -10.08 2.23
CA VAL A 147 16.87 -11.09 3.01
C VAL A 147 18.24 -10.56 3.39
N TYR A 148 18.54 -10.63 4.69
CA TYR A 148 19.81 -10.21 5.27
C TYR A 148 20.39 -11.33 6.13
N TYR A 149 21.63 -11.14 6.58
CA TYR A 149 22.24 -11.99 7.60
C TYR A 149 22.15 -11.27 8.95
N TYR A 150 21.28 -11.75 9.84
CA TYR A 150 21.22 -11.29 11.23
C TYR A 150 21.76 -12.39 12.13
N ARG A 151 22.64 -12.03 13.07
CA ARG A 151 23.22 -12.96 14.05
C ARG A 151 23.87 -14.22 13.43
N GLY A 152 24.36 -14.10 12.20
CA GLY A 152 24.96 -15.20 11.42
C GLY A 152 23.97 -16.06 10.64
N ILE A 153 22.68 -15.76 10.68
CA ILE A 153 21.60 -16.56 10.10
C ILE A 153 20.89 -15.74 9.00
N LYS A 154 20.50 -16.42 7.93
CA LYS A 154 19.79 -15.80 6.81
C LYS A 154 18.33 -15.55 7.21
N THR A 155 17.94 -14.29 7.36
CA THR A 155 16.64 -13.87 7.87
C THR A 155 15.89 -13.03 6.85
N ALA A 156 14.61 -13.34 6.62
CA ALA A 156 13.74 -12.54 5.78
C ALA A 156 13.12 -11.38 6.59
N LEU A 157 13.03 -10.21 5.97
CA LEU A 157 12.30 -9.05 6.47
C LEU A 157 11.00 -8.90 5.71
N LEU A 158 9.88 -8.69 6.42
CA LEU A 158 8.65 -8.20 5.83
C LEU A 158 8.71 -6.68 5.67
N THR A 159 8.62 -6.19 4.44
CA THR A 159 8.87 -4.79 4.08
C THR A 159 7.60 -4.02 3.68
N SER A 160 6.43 -4.46 4.13
CA SER A 160 5.15 -3.80 3.85
C SER A 160 4.98 -2.50 4.66
N LYS A 161 4.16 -1.57 4.16
CA LYS A 161 4.09 -0.18 4.65
C LYS A 161 3.90 -0.07 6.16
N ASN A 162 2.80 -0.60 6.69
CA ASN A 162 2.49 -0.45 8.11
C ASN A 162 3.49 -1.23 8.98
N VAL A 163 3.92 -2.41 8.55
CA VAL A 163 4.94 -3.21 9.27
C VAL A 163 6.25 -2.45 9.42
N VAL A 164 6.73 -1.81 8.34
CA VAL A 164 7.96 -0.98 8.38
C VAL A 164 7.81 0.17 9.37
N GLU A 165 6.71 0.92 9.30
CA GLU A 165 6.49 2.08 10.15
C GLU A 165 6.30 1.69 11.63
N VAL A 166 5.62 0.56 11.89
CA VAL A 166 5.53 0.00 13.24
C VAL A 166 6.91 -0.39 13.76
N THR A 167 7.73 -1.10 12.98
CA THR A 167 9.09 -1.48 13.39
C THR A 167 9.95 -0.26 13.72
N LYS A 168 9.98 0.74 12.84
CA LYS A 168 10.75 1.97 13.06
C LYS A 168 10.33 2.66 14.36
N LYS A 169 9.02 2.85 14.55
CA LYS A 169 8.46 3.54 15.72
C LYS A 169 8.64 2.74 17.01
N TYR A 170 8.38 1.43 16.98
CA TYR A 170 8.43 0.55 18.15
C TYR A 170 9.85 0.38 18.68
N PHE A 171 10.80 0.04 17.81
CA PHE A 171 12.19 -0.15 18.20
C PHE A 171 12.95 1.18 18.34
N ASN A 172 12.40 2.31 17.90
CA ASN A 172 13.13 3.57 17.75
C ASN A 172 14.34 3.41 16.81
N CYS A 173 14.12 2.76 15.66
CA CYS A 173 15.14 2.50 14.63
C CYS A 173 14.70 3.08 13.28
N PRO A 174 15.03 4.34 12.97
CA PRO A 174 14.57 5.00 11.73
C PRO A 174 15.05 4.34 10.44
N THR A 175 16.17 3.62 10.48
CA THR A 175 16.78 2.92 9.34
C THR A 175 16.20 1.51 9.12
N ALA A 176 15.28 1.05 9.97
CA ALA A 176 14.66 -0.26 9.80
C ALA A 176 13.91 -0.34 8.45
N GLU A 177 14.25 -1.35 7.65
CA GLU A 177 13.65 -1.58 6.33
C GLU A 177 12.45 -2.52 6.36
N GLY A 178 12.14 -3.11 7.52
CA GLY A 178 11.10 -4.11 7.70
C GLY A 178 11.21 -4.85 9.03
N MET A 179 10.28 -5.76 9.31
CA MET A 179 10.29 -6.60 10.51
C MET A 179 10.82 -8.00 10.19
N GLN A 180 11.61 -8.59 11.10
CA GLN A 180 12.15 -9.93 10.90
C GLN A 180 11.06 -11.00 11.01
N ILE A 181 11.07 -11.91 10.03
CA ILE A 181 10.25 -13.13 9.98
C ILE A 181 11.14 -14.29 10.44
N GLU A 182 10.54 -15.21 11.19
CA GLU A 182 11.17 -16.43 11.71
C GLU A 182 12.06 -17.12 10.67
N ASN A 183 13.32 -17.34 11.06
CA ASN A 183 14.40 -17.87 10.23
C ASN A 183 14.75 -19.34 10.55
N GLN A 184 14.15 -19.91 11.61
CA GLN A 184 14.40 -21.26 12.11
C GLN A 184 13.16 -22.14 12.07
N GLY A 185 13.36 -23.44 12.32
CA GLY A 185 12.32 -24.46 12.26
C GLY A 185 12.17 -25.09 10.88
N GLY A 186 10.97 -25.59 10.58
CA GLY A 186 10.64 -26.26 9.31
C GLY A 186 9.86 -25.35 8.36
N GLN A 187 9.30 -25.92 7.28
CA GLN A 187 8.44 -25.20 6.34
C GLN A 187 7.18 -24.59 6.99
N GLY A 188 6.72 -25.15 8.12
CA GLY A 188 5.60 -24.61 8.89
C GLY A 188 5.98 -23.40 9.75
N SER A 189 7.26 -23.21 10.07
CA SER A 189 7.73 -22.11 10.94
C SER A 189 8.26 -20.94 10.10
N ILE A 190 9.19 -21.23 9.18
CA ILE A 190 9.90 -20.23 8.38
C ILE A 190 8.94 -19.53 7.42
N GLY A 191 8.92 -18.20 7.44
CA GLY A 191 8.15 -17.41 6.48
C GLY A 191 6.70 -17.10 6.89
N ALA A 192 6.23 -17.62 8.02
CA ALA A 192 4.84 -17.47 8.48
C ALA A 192 4.70 -16.89 9.90
N HIS A 193 5.81 -16.63 10.59
CA HIS A 193 5.85 -16.19 11.98
C HIS A 193 6.79 -15.00 12.14
N TRP A 194 6.60 -14.22 13.20
CA TRP A 194 7.59 -13.23 13.60
C TRP A 194 8.84 -13.87 14.19
N GLU A 195 9.98 -13.21 14.00
CA GLU A 195 11.26 -13.60 14.58
C GLU A 195 11.20 -13.51 16.11
N ARG A 196 11.20 -14.66 16.78
CA ARG A 196 11.05 -14.78 18.24
C ARG A 196 12.19 -14.10 19.00
N THR A 197 13.40 -14.02 18.44
CA THR A 197 14.50 -13.26 19.06
C THR A 197 14.11 -11.80 19.32
N ILE A 198 13.33 -11.20 18.41
CA ILE A 198 13.08 -9.76 18.36
C ILE A 198 11.75 -9.35 19.01
N ILE A 199 10.76 -10.25 19.07
CA ILE A 199 9.48 -10.06 19.78
C ILE A 199 8.99 -11.39 20.39
N TYR A 200 9.61 -11.78 21.51
CA TYR A 200 9.51 -13.13 22.08
C TYR A 200 8.09 -13.63 22.39
N ASN A 201 7.28 -12.88 23.14
CA ASN A 201 5.97 -13.32 23.57
C ASN A 201 4.83 -12.88 22.63
N GLU A 202 5.15 -12.46 21.40
CA GLU A 202 4.13 -12.16 20.41
C GLU A 202 3.41 -13.44 19.97
N MET A 203 2.09 -13.37 19.87
CA MET A 203 1.24 -14.53 19.60
C MET A 203 1.63 -15.28 18.33
N MET A 204 2.10 -14.60 17.28
CA MET A 204 2.49 -15.18 15.98
C MET A 204 3.99 -15.51 15.89
N THR A 205 4.65 -15.85 16.99
CA THR A 205 5.98 -16.48 16.98
C THR A 205 5.89 -17.99 16.73
N GLY A 206 6.95 -18.60 16.18
CA GLY A 206 6.92 -19.98 15.66
C GLY A 206 6.83 -21.12 16.69
N ALA A 207 6.68 -20.81 17.98
CA ALA A 207 6.54 -21.79 19.05
C ALA A 207 5.81 -21.19 20.26
N VAL A 208 5.06 -22.02 20.98
CA VAL A 208 4.39 -21.62 22.23
C VAL A 208 5.45 -21.16 23.25
N VAL A 209 5.18 -20.03 23.92
CA VAL A 209 5.98 -19.52 25.05
C VAL A 209 5.32 -19.93 26.36
N SER A 210 6.11 -20.04 27.44
CA SER A 210 5.60 -20.38 28.77
C SER A 210 5.21 -19.17 29.61
N VAL A 211 5.03 -18.01 28.99
CA VAL A 211 4.63 -16.74 29.61
C VAL A 211 3.41 -16.19 28.88
N ASP A 212 2.82 -15.12 29.38
CA ASP A 212 1.65 -14.48 28.77
C ASP A 212 1.93 -14.06 27.33
N ARG A 213 1.09 -14.53 26.39
CA ARG A 213 1.20 -14.19 24.97
C ARG A 213 0.46 -12.89 24.69
N VAL A 214 0.97 -12.13 23.73
CA VAL A 214 0.40 -10.83 23.37
C VAL A 214 0.04 -10.78 21.89
N PHE A 215 -1.19 -10.40 21.60
CA PHE A 215 -1.57 -10.03 20.24
C PHE A 215 -1.14 -8.60 19.97
N SER A 216 -0.04 -8.40 19.25
CA SER A 216 0.59 -7.07 19.20
C SER A 216 0.19 -6.24 17.99
N ILE A 217 0.62 -4.97 18.02
CA ILE A 217 0.53 -4.04 16.90
C ILE A 217 1.25 -4.56 15.62
N PHE A 218 2.23 -5.46 15.73
CA PHE A 218 2.93 -6.02 14.57
C PHE A 218 1.99 -6.90 13.74
N THR A 219 1.23 -7.78 14.38
CA THR A 219 0.26 -8.63 13.69
C THR A 219 -0.92 -7.83 13.15
N ILE A 220 -1.39 -6.80 13.89
CA ILE A 220 -2.35 -5.82 13.33
C ILE A 220 -1.80 -5.19 12.03
N ALA A 221 -0.55 -4.74 12.03
CA ALA A 221 0.06 -4.11 10.87
C ALA A 221 0.17 -5.06 9.66
N ALA A 222 0.53 -6.33 9.89
CA ALA A 222 0.55 -7.34 8.84
C ALA A 222 -0.86 -7.60 8.26
N LEU A 223 -1.89 -7.69 9.10
CA LEU A 223 -3.27 -7.85 8.64
C LEU A 223 -3.77 -6.62 7.87
N LYS A 224 -3.42 -5.40 8.30
CA LYS A 224 -3.70 -4.15 7.56
C LYS A 224 -3.01 -4.16 6.19
N ASP A 225 -1.75 -4.57 6.15
CA ASP A 225 -0.94 -4.61 4.92
C ASP A 225 -1.33 -5.74 3.96
N SER A 226 -2.09 -6.75 4.41
CA SER A 226 -2.61 -7.80 3.53
C SER A 226 -3.54 -7.26 2.43
N GLY A 227 -4.21 -6.14 2.70
CA GLY A 227 -5.22 -5.55 1.83
C GLY A 227 -6.53 -6.34 1.75
N PHE A 228 -6.68 -7.44 2.50
CA PHE A 228 -7.89 -8.25 2.52
C PHE A 228 -9.06 -7.59 3.28
N TYR A 229 -8.72 -6.76 4.26
CA TYR A 229 -9.68 -6.22 5.21
C TYR A 229 -9.81 -4.71 5.05
N PRO A 230 -11.04 -4.15 4.90
CA PRO A 230 -11.25 -2.71 4.93
C PRO A 230 -10.85 -2.07 6.26
N GLU A 231 -10.96 -2.82 7.37
CA GLU A 231 -10.58 -2.35 8.70
C GLU A 231 -10.09 -3.51 9.56
N VAL A 232 -8.98 -3.28 10.25
CA VAL A 232 -8.45 -4.14 11.30
C VAL A 232 -8.43 -3.32 12.59
N ASN A 233 -9.19 -3.77 13.58
CA ASN A 233 -9.40 -3.04 14.82
C ASN A 233 -8.15 -3.10 15.72
N GLU A 234 -7.36 -2.04 15.68
CA GLU A 234 -6.14 -1.92 16.47
C GLU A 234 -6.39 -1.86 17.98
N ASN A 235 -7.59 -1.51 18.43
CA ASN A 235 -7.91 -1.51 19.86
C ASN A 235 -7.91 -2.91 20.49
N MET A 236 -7.78 -3.95 19.66
CA MET A 236 -7.58 -5.32 20.11
C MET A 236 -6.12 -5.69 20.36
N SER A 237 -5.15 -4.85 19.99
CA SER A 237 -3.75 -5.16 20.28
C SER A 237 -3.40 -4.88 21.74
N ASP A 238 -2.69 -5.83 22.33
CA ASP A 238 -2.05 -5.70 23.64
C ASP A 238 -0.72 -4.95 23.53
N ASP A 239 -0.25 -4.46 24.67
CA ASP A 239 1.03 -3.78 24.76
C ASP A 239 2.16 -4.82 24.89
N ILE A 240 3.16 -4.75 24.01
CA ILE A 240 4.38 -5.57 24.05
C ILE A 240 5.59 -4.70 24.42
N PHE A 241 6.52 -5.22 25.24
CA PHE A 241 7.69 -4.45 25.72
C PHE A 241 9.04 -5.01 25.27
N TRP A 242 9.09 -6.26 24.84
CA TRP A 242 10.31 -6.91 24.36
C TRP A 242 10.97 -6.09 23.24
N GLY A 243 12.19 -5.61 23.47
CA GLY A 243 12.93 -4.82 22.47
C GLY A 243 12.47 -3.37 22.27
N LYS A 244 11.43 -2.91 22.97
CA LYS A 244 10.82 -1.58 22.78
C LYS A 244 11.83 -0.45 23.00
N GLY A 245 11.99 0.41 21.99
CA GLY A 245 12.82 1.61 22.06
C GLY A 245 14.34 1.37 22.12
N LYS A 246 14.81 0.15 21.88
CA LYS A 246 16.24 -0.23 22.04
C LYS A 246 17.14 0.09 20.84
N GLY A 247 16.57 0.64 19.79
CA GLY A 247 17.26 1.04 18.58
C GLY A 247 17.60 -0.12 17.66
N CYS A 248 18.32 0.21 16.60
CA CYS A 248 18.69 -0.75 15.55
C CYS A 248 19.65 -1.84 16.05
N ASP A 249 20.47 -1.54 17.05
CA ASP A 249 21.42 -2.51 17.60
C ASP A 249 20.72 -3.74 18.20
N PHE A 250 19.62 -3.54 18.94
CA PHE A 250 18.80 -4.65 19.41
C PHE A 250 18.18 -5.44 18.26
N LEU A 251 17.57 -4.73 17.29
CA LEU A 251 16.93 -5.34 16.14
C LEU A 251 17.92 -6.24 15.37
N GLU A 252 19.15 -5.80 15.16
CA GLU A 252 20.12 -6.50 14.32
C GLU A 252 20.93 -7.55 15.09
N LYS A 253 21.34 -7.25 16.32
CA LYS A 253 22.28 -8.09 17.09
C LYS A 253 21.67 -8.78 18.30
N ALA A 254 20.62 -8.22 18.90
CA ALA A 254 19.95 -8.78 20.08
C ALA A 254 20.95 -9.27 21.15
N CYS A 255 20.91 -10.56 21.52
CA CYS A 255 21.82 -11.14 22.51
C CYS A 255 23.30 -11.22 22.08
N GLN A 256 23.63 -11.01 20.80
CA GLN A 256 25.01 -10.89 20.32
C GLN A 256 25.54 -9.45 20.34
N SER A 257 24.75 -8.51 20.87
CA SER A 257 25.20 -7.14 21.07
C SER A 257 26.28 -7.04 22.16
N GLN A 258 27.07 -5.96 22.10
CA GLN A 258 27.91 -5.54 23.21
C GLN A 258 27.08 -4.92 24.35
N THR A 259 25.86 -4.47 24.06
CA THR A 259 24.92 -3.97 25.05
C THR A 259 24.22 -5.15 25.71
N GLU A 260 24.31 -5.24 27.04
CA GLU A 260 23.56 -6.23 27.81
C GLU A 260 22.08 -5.82 27.88
N TYR A 261 21.22 -6.64 27.28
CA TYR A 261 19.78 -6.42 27.26
C TYR A 261 19.08 -7.35 28.28
N PRO A 262 18.20 -6.82 29.16
CA PRO A 262 17.55 -7.60 30.21
C PRO A 262 16.61 -8.72 29.72
N GLU A 263 16.28 -8.74 28.42
CA GLU A 263 15.59 -9.82 27.70
C GLU A 263 16.39 -11.12 27.70
N PHE A 264 17.72 -11.02 27.67
CA PHE A 264 18.62 -12.13 27.47
C PHE A 264 19.52 -12.31 28.71
N PRO A 265 19.32 -13.36 29.52
CA PRO A 265 20.22 -13.72 30.59
C PRO A 265 21.63 -14.04 30.08
N THR A 266 22.62 -13.90 30.95
CA THR A 266 24.03 -14.12 30.59
C THR A 266 24.54 -15.53 30.89
N ASN A 267 23.94 -16.25 31.86
CA ASN A 267 24.41 -17.56 32.30
C ASN A 267 23.27 -18.59 32.31
N THR A 268 23.56 -19.81 31.82
CA THR A 268 22.62 -20.94 31.73
C THR A 268 22.18 -21.51 33.08
N GLN A 269 22.86 -21.15 34.17
CA GLN A 269 22.49 -21.58 35.53
C GLN A 269 21.67 -20.54 36.29
N ASP A 270 21.43 -19.37 35.70
CA ASP A 270 20.69 -18.31 36.36
C ASP A 270 19.22 -18.73 36.52
N ILE A 271 18.73 -18.66 37.77
CA ILE A 271 17.30 -18.72 38.08
C ILE A 271 16.84 -17.29 38.29
N LEU A 272 16.03 -16.77 37.38
CA LEU A 272 15.58 -15.38 37.37
C LEU A 272 14.07 -15.30 37.08
N CYS A 273 13.49 -14.15 37.34
CA CYS A 273 12.18 -13.83 36.79
C CYS A 273 12.25 -13.75 35.25
N SER A 274 11.16 -14.12 34.57
CA SER A 274 11.00 -13.80 33.16
C SER A 274 11.01 -12.29 32.92
N PHE A 275 11.24 -11.88 31.67
CA PHE A 275 11.37 -10.46 31.31
C PHE A 275 10.18 -9.59 31.77
N GLU A 276 8.96 -10.10 31.62
CA GLU A 276 7.69 -9.47 32.03
C GLU A 276 7.29 -9.78 33.48
N PHE A 277 8.15 -10.48 34.22
CA PHE A 277 7.95 -10.92 35.60
C PHE A 277 6.75 -11.85 35.79
N ASP A 278 6.26 -12.52 34.75
CA ASP A 278 5.11 -13.45 34.84
C ASP A 278 5.40 -14.66 35.72
N GLY A 279 6.65 -15.10 35.74
CA GLY A 279 7.08 -16.26 36.51
C GLY A 279 8.58 -16.26 36.65
N PHE A 280 9.12 -17.37 37.16
CA PHE A 280 10.57 -17.57 37.19
C PHE A 280 10.96 -18.97 36.76
N GLY A 281 12.16 -19.06 36.20
CA GLY A 281 12.70 -20.30 35.67
C GLY A 281 14.20 -20.21 35.49
N ILE A 282 14.75 -21.25 34.86
CA ILE A 282 16.17 -21.34 34.52
C ILE A 282 16.37 -20.72 33.13
N ALA A 283 17.49 -20.04 32.93
CA ALA A 283 17.91 -19.58 31.61
C ALA A 283 18.24 -20.77 30.70
N GLN A 284 17.55 -20.87 29.56
CA GLN A 284 17.74 -21.94 28.59
C GLN A 284 18.01 -21.35 27.21
N VAL A 285 18.82 -22.07 26.42
CA VAL A 285 19.05 -21.73 25.02
C VAL A 285 17.76 -21.99 24.26
N ASP A 286 17.17 -20.95 23.68
CA ASP A 286 15.98 -21.08 22.85
C ASP A 286 16.41 -21.14 21.37
N ARG A 287 16.05 -22.24 20.72
CA ARG A 287 16.42 -22.49 19.33
C ARG A 287 15.82 -21.45 18.39
N TYR A 288 14.57 -21.05 18.61
CA TYR A 288 13.84 -20.08 17.79
C TYR A 288 14.23 -18.63 18.12
N ALA A 289 14.96 -18.42 19.22
CA ALA A 289 15.53 -17.12 19.56
C ALA A 289 17.00 -17.01 19.12
N ASP A 290 17.39 -17.55 17.97
CA ASP A 290 18.78 -17.46 17.46
C ASP A 290 19.86 -17.98 18.44
N GLY A 291 19.49 -18.94 19.29
CA GLY A 291 20.37 -19.49 20.31
C GLY A 291 20.61 -18.55 21.50
N CYS A 292 19.85 -17.46 21.61
CA CYS A 292 19.85 -16.59 22.77
C CYS A 292 19.32 -17.35 24.00
N LEU A 293 19.86 -16.99 25.17
CA LEU A 293 19.33 -17.46 26.45
C LEU A 293 18.02 -16.73 26.74
N ILE A 294 17.02 -17.48 27.20
CA ILE A 294 15.71 -16.98 27.60
C ILE A 294 15.32 -17.65 28.93
N ILE A 295 14.70 -16.90 29.83
CA ILE A 295 14.08 -17.49 31.02
C ILE A 295 12.77 -18.14 30.61
N GLN A 296 12.67 -19.45 30.80
CA GLN A 296 11.43 -20.21 30.58
C GLN A 296 10.88 -20.71 31.92
N PRO A 297 9.92 -19.99 32.52
CA PRO A 297 9.24 -20.48 33.72
C PRO A 297 8.47 -21.78 33.40
N PRO A 298 8.57 -22.82 34.23
CA PRO A 298 7.69 -23.98 34.13
C PRO A 298 6.27 -23.64 34.63
N ASN A 299 5.26 -24.41 34.22
CA ASN A 299 3.85 -24.16 34.52
C ASN A 299 3.54 -24.00 36.02
N ASN A 300 4.33 -24.64 36.90
CA ASN A 300 4.18 -24.52 38.35
C ASN A 300 4.91 -23.32 38.97
N GLN A 301 5.43 -22.40 38.17
CA GLN A 301 6.12 -21.18 38.62
C GLN A 301 5.60 -19.92 37.89
N ILE A 302 4.40 -19.99 37.31
CA ILE A 302 3.72 -18.85 36.68
C ILE A 302 2.98 -18.08 37.76
N CYS A 303 3.56 -16.98 38.22
CA CYS A 303 3.00 -16.18 39.30
C CYS A 303 1.60 -15.66 39.00
N SER A 304 1.31 -15.37 37.72
CA SER A 304 0.02 -14.91 37.24
C SER A 304 -1.10 -15.96 37.28
N ASN A 305 -0.77 -17.25 37.38
CA ASN A 305 -1.77 -18.31 37.40
C ASN A 305 -2.11 -18.74 38.83
N PRO A 306 -3.35 -18.51 39.33
CA PRO A 306 -3.80 -19.01 40.63
C PRO A 306 -3.69 -20.53 40.82
N ASN A 307 -3.65 -21.29 39.72
CA ASN A 307 -3.61 -22.76 39.66
C ASN A 307 -2.23 -23.32 39.30
N SER A 308 -1.17 -22.50 39.25
CA SER A 308 0.20 -23.01 39.06
C SER A 308 0.59 -24.03 40.13
N ILE A 309 0.13 -23.82 41.37
CA ILE A 309 0.38 -24.74 42.48
C ILE A 309 -0.96 -25.38 42.85
N ASN A 310 -1.17 -26.64 42.48
CA ASN A 310 -2.44 -27.34 42.76
C ASN A 310 -2.37 -28.30 43.95
N ASP A 311 -1.17 -28.80 44.29
CA ASP A 311 -0.97 -29.69 45.42
C ASP A 311 -1.15 -28.97 46.77
N LYS A 312 -1.88 -29.60 47.70
CA LYS A 312 -2.18 -29.00 49.01
C LYS A 312 -0.94 -28.77 49.86
N ALA A 313 0.04 -29.67 49.82
CA ALA A 313 1.26 -29.54 50.60
C ALA A 313 2.14 -28.42 50.04
N GLN A 314 2.26 -28.31 48.71
CA GLN A 314 2.94 -27.20 48.05
C GLN A 314 2.25 -25.85 48.31
N LYS A 315 0.91 -25.78 48.22
CA LYS A 315 0.15 -24.56 48.61
C LYS A 315 0.46 -24.14 50.05
N HIS A 316 0.50 -25.10 50.97
CA HIS A 316 0.86 -24.83 52.36
C HIS A 316 2.30 -24.32 52.47
N GLN A 317 3.25 -24.89 51.73
CA GLN A 317 4.64 -24.44 51.73
C GLN A 317 4.79 -23.01 51.17
N GLU A 318 4.13 -22.69 50.06
CA GLU A 318 4.14 -21.33 49.48
C GLU A 318 3.52 -20.32 50.43
N TYR A 319 2.43 -20.69 51.14
CA TYR A 319 1.85 -19.89 52.21
C TYR A 319 2.83 -19.62 53.37
N GLN A 320 3.67 -20.59 53.76
CA GLN A 320 4.73 -20.38 54.75
C GLN A 320 5.86 -19.48 54.22
N LYS A 321 6.15 -19.57 52.92
CA LYS A 321 7.10 -18.71 52.20
C LYS A 321 6.55 -17.33 51.87
N LEU A 322 5.32 -16.99 52.30
CA LEU A 322 4.64 -15.75 51.94
C LEU A 322 4.60 -15.51 50.41
N SER A 323 4.50 -16.59 49.64
CA SER A 323 4.46 -16.57 48.17
C SER A 323 3.01 -16.80 47.72
N ASN A 324 2.51 -15.95 46.83
CA ASN A 324 1.12 -15.93 46.43
C ASN A 324 0.97 -15.89 44.90
N TYR A 325 0.26 -16.87 44.37
CA TYR A 325 -0.05 -17.00 42.94
C TYR A 325 -1.46 -16.48 42.67
N SER A 326 -1.59 -15.53 41.74
CA SER A 326 -2.87 -14.92 41.38
C SER A 326 -2.73 -14.15 40.06
N THR A 327 -3.84 -13.80 39.42
CA THR A 327 -3.85 -12.92 38.22
C THR A 327 -3.27 -11.52 38.47
N HIS A 328 -2.97 -11.17 39.72
CA HIS A 328 -2.36 -9.90 40.13
C HIS A 328 -0.99 -10.11 40.81
N SER A 329 -0.39 -11.27 40.63
CA SER A 329 0.92 -11.61 41.17
C SER A 329 1.97 -11.60 40.07
N LYS A 330 3.16 -11.15 40.42
CA LYS A 330 4.36 -11.19 39.55
C LYS A 330 5.53 -11.75 40.35
N CYS A 331 6.58 -12.15 39.65
CA CYS A 331 7.82 -12.62 40.22
C CYS A 331 8.64 -11.46 40.81
N PHE A 332 9.18 -11.70 42.01
CA PHE A 332 10.11 -10.78 42.68
C PHE A 332 11.31 -11.54 43.22
N GLN A 333 12.46 -10.85 43.26
CA GLN A 333 13.59 -11.28 44.06
C GLN A 333 13.30 -11.08 45.54
N SER A 334 12.98 -12.17 46.22
CA SER A 334 12.44 -12.20 47.57
C SER A 334 12.83 -13.47 48.32
N THR A 335 13.25 -13.32 49.57
CA THR A 335 13.45 -14.41 50.53
C THR A 335 12.39 -14.42 51.64
N ALA A 336 11.26 -13.73 51.42
CA ALA A 336 10.15 -13.66 52.35
C ALA A 336 9.76 -15.04 52.89
N SER A 337 9.47 -15.10 54.19
CA SER A 337 8.88 -16.24 54.87
C SER A 337 8.27 -15.81 56.20
N LYS A 338 7.33 -16.59 56.72
CA LYS A 338 6.81 -16.40 58.09
C LYS A 338 7.93 -16.59 59.11
N SER A 339 7.89 -15.82 60.19
CA SER A 339 8.91 -15.87 61.24
C SER A 339 9.09 -17.29 61.83
N SER A 340 7.99 -18.03 61.97
CA SER A 340 7.96 -19.41 62.48
C SER A 340 8.48 -20.48 61.51
N TYR A 341 8.71 -20.14 60.24
CA TYR A 341 9.10 -21.11 59.22
C TYR A 341 10.60 -21.36 59.24
N ILE A 342 11.02 -22.62 59.33
CA ILE A 342 12.42 -23.05 59.29
C ILE A 342 12.61 -23.87 58.02
N ASN A 343 13.41 -23.36 57.08
CA ASN A 343 13.75 -24.09 55.87
C ASN A 343 15.23 -23.84 55.53
N ASN A 344 15.91 -24.90 55.10
CA ASN A 344 17.34 -24.90 54.79
C ASN A 344 17.64 -24.65 53.30
N ASN A 345 16.61 -24.65 52.44
CA ASN A 345 16.74 -24.34 51.01
C ASN A 345 15.98 -23.05 50.69
N GLU A 346 16.71 -21.93 50.65
CA GLU A 346 16.17 -20.62 50.32
C GLU A 346 16.37 -20.31 48.82
N SER A 347 15.38 -20.65 48.00
CA SER A 347 15.24 -19.94 46.71
C SER A 347 15.04 -18.45 46.98
N ASN A 348 15.66 -17.59 46.18
CA ASN A 348 15.61 -16.13 46.28
C ASN A 348 14.51 -15.48 45.42
N LEU A 349 13.56 -16.26 44.91
CA LEU A 349 12.44 -15.79 44.09
C LEU A 349 11.10 -16.19 44.70
N ARG A 350 10.11 -15.29 44.66
CA ARG A 350 8.74 -15.53 45.14
C ARG A 350 7.75 -14.81 44.24
N CYS A 351 6.53 -15.31 44.20
CA CYS A 351 5.40 -14.62 43.59
C CYS A 351 4.72 -13.73 44.63
N HIS A 352 4.51 -12.45 44.32
CA HIS A 352 3.81 -11.53 45.23
C HIS A 352 2.75 -10.73 44.49
N ARG A 353 1.65 -10.47 45.19
CA ARG A 353 0.64 -9.53 44.74
C ARG A 353 1.18 -8.11 44.79
N PHE A 354 0.79 -7.28 43.84
CA PHE A 354 1.28 -5.91 43.77
C PHE A 354 0.22 -4.92 43.28
N LYS A 355 0.51 -3.64 43.46
CA LYS A 355 -0.23 -2.51 42.88
C LYS A 355 0.75 -1.45 42.41
N CYS A 356 0.51 -0.90 41.23
CA CYS A 356 1.27 0.23 40.70
C CYS A 356 0.45 1.53 40.79
N SER A 357 1.12 2.65 41.02
CA SER A 357 0.51 3.96 40.77
C SER A 357 0.35 4.19 39.26
N PRO A 358 -0.64 5.02 38.82
CA PRO A 358 -0.89 5.25 37.39
C PRO A 358 0.31 5.81 36.60
N ASP A 359 1.21 6.52 37.27
CA ASP A 359 2.44 7.10 36.70
C ASP A 359 3.68 6.19 36.86
N ALA A 360 3.49 4.98 37.40
CA ALA A 360 4.56 4.02 37.73
C ALA A 360 5.65 4.58 38.67
N SER A 361 5.32 5.56 39.53
CA SER A 361 6.27 6.11 40.52
C SER A 361 6.32 5.31 41.83
N LEU A 362 5.30 4.48 42.10
CA LEU A 362 5.16 3.68 43.31
C LEU A 362 4.72 2.25 42.97
N ILE A 363 5.39 1.27 43.58
CA ILE A 363 5.00 -0.14 43.56
C ILE A 363 4.72 -0.57 45.00
N THR A 364 3.50 -1.00 45.27
CA THR A 364 3.10 -1.55 46.57
C THR A 364 3.03 -3.06 46.46
N ILE A 365 3.90 -3.75 47.20
CA ILE A 365 3.94 -5.21 47.28
C ILE A 365 3.12 -5.64 48.49
N LEU A 366 2.20 -6.57 48.29
CA LEU A 366 1.19 -6.95 49.27
C LEU A 366 1.52 -8.33 49.86
N PHE A 367 1.42 -8.43 51.19
CA PHE A 367 1.54 -9.68 51.95
C PHE A 367 0.24 -9.92 52.73
N PRO A 368 -0.84 -10.37 52.05
CA PRO A 368 -2.14 -10.56 52.67
C PRO A 368 -2.12 -11.50 53.89
N GLU A 369 -1.25 -12.51 53.86
CA GLU A 369 -1.13 -13.57 54.86
C GLU A 369 -0.72 -13.05 56.24
N ILE A 370 -0.08 -11.87 56.29
CA ILE A 370 0.36 -11.19 57.52
C ILE A 370 -0.21 -9.77 57.64
N GLN A 371 -1.14 -9.39 56.75
CA GLN A 371 -1.74 -8.05 56.65
C GLN A 371 -0.67 -6.95 56.61
N HIS A 372 0.33 -7.12 55.75
CA HIS A 372 1.44 -6.20 55.61
C HIS A 372 1.65 -5.78 54.15
N GLN A 373 2.37 -4.69 53.94
CA GLN A 373 2.72 -4.20 52.61
C GLN A 373 4.05 -3.46 52.63
N ILE A 374 4.78 -3.55 51.52
CA ILE A 374 6.04 -2.84 51.30
C ILE A 374 5.83 -1.89 50.14
N ILE A 375 6.20 -0.64 50.34
CA ILE A 375 6.12 0.39 49.30
C ILE A 375 7.52 0.62 48.77
N CYS A 376 7.70 0.40 47.47
CA CYS A 376 8.88 0.74 46.70
C CYS A 376 8.60 2.06 45.96
N ARG A 377 9.38 3.09 46.25
CA ARG A 377 9.35 4.37 45.54
C ARG A 377 10.35 4.34 44.39
N LYS A 378 10.13 5.14 43.35
CA LYS A 378 11.04 5.20 42.18
C LYS A 378 12.52 5.40 42.55
N ILE A 379 12.83 6.16 43.59
CA ILE A 379 14.20 6.36 44.09
C ILE A 379 14.81 5.11 44.75
N GLU A 380 13.99 4.14 45.10
CA GLU A 380 14.35 2.87 45.74
C GLU A 380 14.46 1.72 44.72
N GLN A 381 14.47 2.01 43.41
CA GLN A 381 14.66 1.00 42.36
C GLN A 381 15.91 0.15 42.64
N GLY A 382 15.75 -1.17 42.64
CA GLY A 382 16.82 -2.10 42.94
C GLY A 382 17.26 -2.22 44.40
N GLN A 383 16.67 -1.43 45.32
CA GLN A 383 17.02 -1.51 46.73
C GLN A 383 16.37 -2.72 47.41
N LYS A 384 17.10 -3.33 48.33
CA LYS A 384 16.59 -4.39 49.20
C LYS A 384 15.89 -3.77 50.42
N LYS A 385 14.70 -4.28 50.75
CA LYS A 385 13.91 -3.88 51.91
C LYS A 385 13.61 -5.11 52.75
N ASN A 386 13.71 -4.98 54.08
CA ASN A 386 13.30 -6.04 54.99
C ASN A 386 11.78 -6.23 54.92
N ILE A 387 11.31 -7.47 54.98
CA ILE A 387 9.86 -7.76 54.92
C ILE A 387 9.14 -7.24 56.17
N ASP A 388 9.78 -7.42 57.32
CA ASP A 388 9.33 -6.95 58.62
C ASP A 388 10.57 -6.62 59.45
N GLU A 389 10.78 -5.34 59.75
CA GLU A 389 11.95 -4.88 60.50
C GLU A 389 12.00 -5.45 61.92
N SER A 390 10.84 -5.79 62.50
CA SER A 390 10.78 -6.40 63.83
C SER A 390 11.15 -7.89 63.83
N GLY A 391 11.07 -8.55 62.66
CA GLY A 391 11.25 -10.00 62.52
C GLY A 391 10.15 -10.85 63.17
N LEU A 392 9.11 -10.23 63.74
CA LEU A 392 8.10 -10.93 64.56
C LEU A 392 7.06 -11.66 63.69
N LYS A 393 6.60 -11.04 62.61
CA LYS A 393 5.60 -11.61 61.70
C LYS A 393 6.25 -12.35 60.53
N ALA A 394 7.32 -11.79 59.99
CA ALA A 394 8.01 -12.31 58.83
C ALA A 394 9.52 -12.07 58.93
N LYS A 395 10.28 -12.79 58.11
CA LYS A 395 11.72 -12.59 57.92
C LYS A 395 12.06 -12.60 56.43
N GLY A 396 13.30 -12.23 56.13
CA GLY A 396 13.82 -12.13 54.77
C GLY A 396 13.75 -10.72 54.20
N GLN A 397 14.08 -10.61 52.93
CA GLN A 397 14.16 -9.33 52.20
C GLN A 397 13.47 -9.44 50.85
N ILE A 398 13.05 -8.30 50.31
CA ILE A 398 12.58 -8.16 48.94
C ILE A 398 13.37 -7.07 48.23
N THR A 399 13.63 -7.27 46.94
CA THR A 399 14.27 -6.25 46.11
C THR A 399 13.20 -5.52 45.32
N CYS A 400 13.18 -4.18 45.42
CA CYS A 400 12.30 -3.35 44.62
C CYS A 400 12.65 -3.51 43.12
N PRO A 401 11.66 -3.57 42.20
CA PRO A 401 11.92 -3.76 40.78
C PRO A 401 12.90 -2.73 40.20
N GLN A 402 13.76 -3.15 39.27
CA GLN A 402 14.80 -2.28 38.71
C GLN A 402 14.25 -1.27 37.70
N ASP A 403 13.19 -1.63 36.99
CA ASP A 403 12.51 -0.78 36.01
C ASP A 403 11.03 -0.73 36.33
N PHE A 404 10.60 0.33 37.03
CA PHE A 404 9.20 0.49 37.42
C PHE A 404 8.28 0.71 36.22
N LYS A 405 8.76 1.38 35.17
CA LYS A 405 7.93 1.65 33.99
C LYS A 405 7.60 0.34 33.29
N ARG A 406 8.59 -0.52 33.03
CA ARG A 406 8.35 -1.85 32.48
C ARG A 406 7.49 -2.70 33.42
N PHE A 407 7.84 -2.76 34.71
CA PHE A 407 7.13 -3.59 35.67
C PHE A 407 5.64 -3.22 35.82
N CYS A 408 5.31 -1.93 35.77
CA CYS A 408 3.94 -1.44 35.95
C CYS A 408 3.14 -1.28 34.65
N ASN A 409 3.82 -1.14 33.52
CA ASN A 409 3.17 -1.02 32.23
C ASN A 409 3.10 -2.42 31.62
N TYR A 410 2.22 -3.26 32.14
CA TYR A 410 1.95 -4.59 31.61
C TYR A 410 0.48 -4.66 31.19
N THR A 411 0.18 -5.52 30.22
CA THR A 411 -1.21 -5.83 29.88
C THR A 411 -1.81 -6.65 31.03
N PRO A 412 -2.86 -6.18 31.73
CA PRO A 412 -3.43 -6.94 32.83
C PRO A 412 -4.03 -8.25 32.32
N ILE A 413 -3.83 -9.33 33.07
CA ILE A 413 -4.47 -10.62 32.77
C ILE A 413 -5.94 -10.53 33.20
N CYS A 414 -6.83 -11.09 32.38
CA CYS A 414 -8.24 -11.04 32.68
C CYS A 414 -8.59 -11.80 33.97
N PRO A 415 -9.54 -11.28 34.78
CA PRO A 415 -10.04 -11.99 35.94
C PRO A 415 -10.54 -13.40 35.56
N ASN A 416 -10.03 -14.42 36.25
CA ASN A 416 -10.33 -15.84 36.02
C ASN A 416 -10.28 -16.28 34.54
N PHE A 417 -9.45 -15.63 33.70
CA PHE A 417 -9.35 -15.94 32.27
C PHE A 417 -10.72 -15.93 31.56
N CYS A 418 -11.57 -14.97 31.94
CA CYS A 418 -12.94 -14.84 31.44
C CYS A 418 -13.81 -16.10 31.62
N SER A 419 -13.47 -16.92 32.62
CA SER A 419 -14.21 -18.12 33.06
C SER A 419 -14.54 -19.09 31.95
N GLU A 420 -13.70 -19.19 30.90
CA GLU A 420 -13.93 -19.98 29.69
C GLU A 420 -15.15 -19.55 28.85
N GLN A 421 -15.78 -18.41 29.20
CA GLN A 421 -17.02 -17.89 28.58
C GLN A 421 -16.81 -16.54 27.89
N GLY A 422 -15.56 -16.19 27.57
CA GLY A 422 -15.22 -14.92 26.95
C GLY A 422 -13.81 -14.90 26.42
N VAL A 423 -13.48 -13.79 25.77
CA VAL A 423 -12.13 -13.50 25.23
C VAL A 423 -11.50 -12.42 26.10
N CYS A 424 -10.23 -12.60 26.47
CA CYS A 424 -9.46 -11.53 27.10
C CYS A 424 -8.88 -10.57 26.05
N VAL A 425 -9.08 -9.26 26.24
CA VAL A 425 -8.41 -8.23 25.45
C VAL A 425 -8.01 -7.09 26.38
N ARG A 426 -6.72 -6.82 26.53
CA ARG A 426 -6.17 -5.78 27.41
C ARG A 426 -6.70 -5.83 28.86
N GLY A 427 -6.86 -7.04 29.41
CA GLY A 427 -7.38 -7.25 30.77
C GLY A 427 -8.87 -7.02 30.95
N GLN A 428 -9.61 -6.82 29.85
CA GLN A 428 -11.06 -6.70 29.84
C GLN A 428 -11.65 -7.94 29.15
N CYS A 429 -12.57 -8.61 29.84
CA CYS A 429 -13.31 -9.72 29.25
C CYS A 429 -14.38 -9.22 28.27
N PHE A 430 -14.50 -9.94 27.16
CA PHE A 430 -15.58 -9.81 26.20
C PHE A 430 -16.40 -11.09 26.28
N CYS A 431 -17.58 -11.02 26.90
CA CYS A 431 -18.36 -12.21 27.20
C CYS A 431 -19.14 -12.72 25.98
N GLN A 432 -19.27 -14.04 25.90
CA GLN A 432 -20.17 -14.69 24.96
C GLN A 432 -21.64 -14.35 25.28
N SER A 433 -22.51 -14.51 24.28
CA SER A 433 -23.94 -14.29 24.45
C SER A 433 -24.52 -15.18 25.55
N GLY A 434 -25.26 -14.59 26.49
CA GLY A 434 -25.85 -15.29 27.62
C GLY A 434 -24.96 -15.34 28.88
N TYR A 435 -23.78 -14.72 28.84
CA TYR A 435 -22.85 -14.61 29.97
C TYR A 435 -22.46 -13.15 30.23
N GLY A 436 -22.12 -12.82 31.47
CA GLY A 436 -21.71 -11.49 31.89
C GLY A 436 -20.98 -11.51 33.23
N GLY A 437 -20.61 -10.34 33.73
CA GLY A 437 -19.76 -10.20 34.90
C GLY A 437 -18.32 -9.94 34.50
N VAL A 438 -17.52 -9.39 35.42
CA VAL A 438 -16.14 -8.94 35.12
C VAL A 438 -15.23 -10.05 34.59
N ASP A 439 -15.59 -11.31 34.84
CA ASP A 439 -14.92 -12.54 34.39
C ASP A 439 -15.85 -13.46 33.57
N CYS A 440 -17.01 -12.98 33.10
CA CYS A 440 -18.02 -13.77 32.37
C CYS A 440 -18.62 -14.99 33.10
N SER A 441 -18.45 -15.10 34.42
CA SER A 441 -18.97 -16.24 35.20
C SER A 441 -20.50 -16.23 35.43
N ILE A 442 -21.17 -15.09 35.22
CA ILE A 442 -22.60 -14.94 35.53
C ILE A 442 -23.42 -15.21 34.28
N LYS A 443 -24.26 -16.24 34.32
CA LYS A 443 -25.25 -16.47 33.25
C LYS A 443 -26.26 -15.32 33.21
N CYS A 444 -26.19 -14.50 32.19
CA CYS A 444 -27.00 -13.31 32.02
C CYS A 444 -27.15 -12.94 30.54
N SER A 445 -28.39 -12.87 30.05
CA SER A 445 -28.68 -12.38 28.70
C SER A 445 -28.83 -10.86 28.63
N GLY A 446 -28.80 -10.17 29.78
CA GLY A 446 -28.94 -8.72 29.90
C GLY A 446 -27.71 -8.04 30.48
N ALA A 447 -27.90 -7.14 31.44
CA ALA A 447 -26.82 -6.39 32.08
C ALA A 447 -26.54 -6.93 33.49
N VAL A 448 -25.27 -6.99 33.90
CA VAL A 448 -24.85 -7.34 35.26
C VAL A 448 -24.54 -6.08 36.04
N HIS A 449 -25.19 -5.92 37.19
CA HIS A 449 -24.91 -4.84 38.13
C HIS A 449 -24.83 -5.39 39.55
N ASN A 450 -23.78 -5.04 40.29
CA ASN A 450 -23.52 -5.58 41.63
C ASN A 450 -23.63 -7.12 41.69
N GLN A 451 -22.98 -7.81 40.74
CA GLN A 451 -22.97 -9.28 40.60
C GLN A 451 -24.36 -9.92 40.35
N THR A 452 -25.39 -9.13 40.04
CA THR A 452 -26.75 -9.61 39.78
C THR A 452 -27.14 -9.35 38.33
N CYS A 453 -27.78 -10.32 37.68
CA CYS A 453 -28.30 -10.15 36.32
C CYS A 453 -29.58 -9.31 36.33
N ILE A 454 -29.64 -8.31 35.46
CA ILE A 454 -30.79 -7.45 35.18
C ILE A 454 -31.22 -7.71 33.74
N GLU A 455 -32.36 -8.39 33.57
CA GLU A 455 -32.79 -8.93 32.28
C GLU A 455 -33.17 -7.85 31.24
N ASN A 456 -33.56 -6.65 31.68
CA ASN A 456 -33.96 -5.56 30.78
C ASN A 456 -32.79 -4.94 29.97
N SER A 457 -31.55 -5.42 30.17
CA SER A 457 -30.34 -4.94 29.48
C SER A 457 -30.07 -3.44 29.63
N GLN A 458 -30.66 -2.80 30.64
CA GLN A 458 -30.61 -1.36 30.82
C GLN A 458 -29.84 -1.03 32.10
N CYS A 459 -28.69 -0.39 31.93
CA CYS A 459 -27.87 -0.01 33.06
C CYS A 459 -28.53 1.10 33.89
N PRO A 460 -28.28 1.14 35.22
CA PRO A 460 -28.68 2.26 36.05
C PRO A 460 -28.19 3.60 35.49
N SER A 461 -28.91 4.68 35.83
CA SER A 461 -28.60 6.03 35.34
C SER A 461 -27.15 6.43 35.68
N GLY A 462 -26.43 6.96 34.69
CA GLY A 462 -25.02 7.35 34.80
C GLY A 462 -24.01 6.21 34.56
N LEU A 463 -24.47 4.99 34.26
CA LEU A 463 -23.62 3.86 33.90
C LEU A 463 -23.84 3.42 32.45
N PHE A 464 -22.81 2.79 31.89
CA PHE A 464 -22.78 2.26 30.55
C PHE A 464 -22.59 0.74 30.57
N LEU A 465 -23.31 0.05 29.67
CA LEU A 465 -23.14 -1.38 29.45
C LEU A 465 -21.82 -1.63 28.72
N ASN A 466 -20.91 -2.34 29.39
CA ASN A 466 -19.59 -2.71 28.89
C ASN A 466 -19.60 -4.06 28.15
N PRO A 467 -18.52 -4.42 27.44
CA PRO A 467 -18.43 -5.69 26.71
C PRO A 467 -18.42 -6.96 27.59
N ASP A 468 -18.14 -6.83 28.89
CA ASP A 468 -18.33 -7.89 29.89
C ASP A 468 -19.77 -7.99 30.40
N ASN A 469 -20.70 -7.30 29.72
CA ASN A 469 -22.08 -7.10 30.09
C ASN A 469 -22.26 -6.45 31.48
N THR A 470 -21.25 -5.81 32.06
CA THR A 470 -21.39 -5.11 33.35
C THR A 470 -21.66 -3.61 33.18
N CYS A 471 -22.39 -3.02 34.13
CA CYS A 471 -22.64 -1.59 34.16
C CYS A 471 -21.51 -0.85 34.91
N LYS A 472 -20.70 -0.04 34.19
CA LYS A 472 -19.63 0.80 34.78
C LYS A 472 -19.78 2.26 34.36
N SER A 473 -19.10 3.17 35.06
CA SER A 473 -19.16 4.61 34.81
C SER A 473 -18.29 5.11 33.66
N ASP A 474 -17.34 4.29 33.18
CA ASP A 474 -16.50 4.57 32.00
C ASP A 474 -16.55 3.38 31.04
N CYS A 475 -16.19 3.63 29.79
CA CYS A 475 -16.07 2.62 28.73
C CYS A 475 -14.59 2.25 28.50
N PRO A 476 -14.30 1.00 28.10
CA PRO A 476 -12.95 0.57 27.80
C PRO A 476 -12.41 1.26 26.54
N GLN A 477 -11.11 1.09 26.31
CA GLN A 477 -10.41 1.61 25.13
C GLN A 477 -11.12 1.21 23.83
N GLY A 478 -11.12 2.12 22.86
CA GLY A 478 -11.82 1.96 21.58
C GLY A 478 -13.33 2.16 21.66
N LEU A 479 -13.91 2.39 22.85
CA LEU A 479 -15.34 2.66 23.03
C LEU A 479 -15.59 4.01 23.72
N PHE A 480 -16.79 4.57 23.51
CA PHE A 480 -17.30 5.74 24.22
C PHE A 480 -18.73 5.50 24.73
N GLY A 481 -19.10 6.18 25.82
CA GLY A 481 -20.41 6.05 26.43
C GLY A 481 -21.47 6.93 25.75
N ARG A 482 -22.56 6.32 25.26
CA ARG A 482 -23.75 7.05 24.77
C ARG A 482 -25.01 6.24 24.99
N SER A 483 -26.07 6.90 25.46
CA SER A 483 -27.38 6.28 25.71
C SER A 483 -27.33 5.01 26.57
N GLY A 484 -26.49 5.03 27.62
CA GLY A 484 -26.34 3.90 28.57
C GLY A 484 -25.58 2.69 28.03
N LYS A 485 -24.91 2.80 26.87
CA LYS A 485 -24.09 1.74 26.27
C LYS A 485 -22.71 2.25 25.88
N CYS A 486 -21.73 1.35 25.86
CA CYS A 486 -20.43 1.61 25.24
C CYS A 486 -20.49 1.28 23.74
N LEU A 487 -20.24 2.29 22.90
CA LEU A 487 -20.27 2.21 21.44
C LEU A 487 -18.86 2.40 20.85
N PRO A 488 -18.55 1.82 19.68
CA PRO A 488 -17.21 1.91 19.09
C PRO A 488 -16.85 3.34 18.66
N CYS A 489 -15.60 3.71 18.89
CA CYS A 489 -14.97 4.89 18.30
C CYS A 489 -14.79 4.74 16.79
N ASP A 490 -14.48 5.85 16.11
CA ASP A 490 -13.92 5.80 14.77
C ASP A 490 -12.64 4.95 14.74
N SER A 491 -12.40 4.27 13.61
CA SER A 491 -11.29 3.34 13.44
C SER A 491 -9.93 4.00 13.42
N SER A 492 -9.82 5.33 13.45
CA SER A 492 -8.56 6.06 13.65
C SER A 492 -8.25 6.36 15.13
N CYS A 493 -9.25 6.26 16.01
CA CYS A 493 -9.10 6.62 17.42
C CYS A 493 -8.82 5.38 18.30
N SER A 494 -7.97 5.56 19.31
CA SER A 494 -7.86 4.63 20.44
C SER A 494 -8.73 5.03 21.64
N ARG A 495 -9.06 6.32 21.77
CA ARG A 495 -10.12 6.82 22.66
C ARG A 495 -10.85 7.97 22.00
N CYS A 496 -12.14 8.13 22.30
CA CYS A 496 -12.97 9.15 21.69
C CYS A 496 -14.07 9.62 22.67
N THR A 497 -14.70 10.75 22.34
CA THR A 497 -15.93 11.23 23.01
C THR A 497 -17.19 10.95 22.19
N GLY A 498 -17.02 10.56 20.92
CA GLY A 498 -18.09 10.29 19.98
C GLY A 498 -17.61 9.43 18.81
N PRO A 499 -18.52 9.05 17.90
CA PRO A 499 -18.21 8.08 16.84
C PRO A 499 -17.44 8.67 15.66
N SER A 500 -17.24 9.99 15.59
CA SER A 500 -16.57 10.64 14.46
C SER A 500 -15.04 10.63 14.61
N ALA A 501 -14.33 10.58 13.48
CA ALA A 501 -12.87 10.80 13.40
C ALA A 501 -12.39 12.16 13.96
N ASN A 502 -13.31 13.11 14.19
CA ASN A 502 -13.03 14.43 14.76
C ASN A 502 -13.34 14.53 16.26
N GLU A 503 -13.65 13.41 16.89
CA GLU A 503 -13.97 13.29 18.31
C GLU A 503 -12.96 12.39 19.03
N CYS A 504 -11.77 12.21 18.44
CA CYS A 504 -10.70 11.44 19.06
C CYS A 504 -10.08 12.20 20.24
N THR A 505 -9.78 11.49 21.32
CA THR A 505 -8.99 11.98 22.46
C THR A 505 -7.64 11.30 22.58
N LYS A 506 -7.48 10.14 21.91
CA LYS A 506 -6.22 9.45 21.67
C LYS A 506 -6.28 8.74 20.33
N CYS A 507 -5.13 8.65 19.66
CA CYS A 507 -5.00 8.07 18.33
C CYS A 507 -4.44 6.66 18.36
N GLN A 508 -4.62 5.95 17.25
CA GLN A 508 -3.94 4.70 16.96
C GLN A 508 -2.42 4.88 16.90
N PHE A 509 -1.70 3.77 17.01
CA PHE A 509 -0.27 3.65 17.22
C PHE A 509 0.56 4.43 16.22
N LEU A 510 0.20 4.45 14.93
CA LEU A 510 0.97 5.16 13.90
C LEU A 510 0.60 6.63 13.73
N THR A 511 -0.54 7.07 14.26
CA THR A 511 -1.04 8.44 14.08
C THR A 511 -0.81 9.30 15.32
N LEU A 512 -0.90 10.61 15.14
CA LEU A 512 -0.67 11.62 16.15
C LEU A 512 -1.98 12.38 16.38
N LEU A 513 -2.28 12.69 17.64
CA LEU A 513 -3.43 13.51 17.96
C LEU A 513 -3.11 14.97 17.68
N GLN A 514 -3.84 15.58 16.75
CA GLN A 514 -3.86 17.01 16.52
C GLN A 514 -5.26 17.52 16.82
N GLU A 515 -5.38 18.28 17.92
CA GLU A 515 -6.68 18.67 18.48
C GLU A 515 -7.54 17.45 18.81
N ASN A 516 -8.60 17.19 18.03
CA ASN A 516 -9.51 16.05 18.20
C ASN A 516 -9.47 15.09 17.00
N GLN A 517 -8.47 15.19 16.13
CA GLN A 517 -8.29 14.36 14.93
C GLN A 517 -6.96 13.60 14.97
N CYS A 518 -6.94 12.45 14.31
CA CYS A 518 -5.73 11.65 14.16
C CYS A 518 -5.09 11.87 12.78
N VAL A 519 -3.84 12.30 12.78
CA VAL A 519 -3.08 12.65 11.57
C VAL A 519 -1.77 11.86 11.49
N GLU A 520 -1.30 11.54 10.29
CA GLU A 520 0.00 10.85 10.11
C GLU A 520 1.19 11.76 10.47
N GLN A 521 1.08 13.06 10.18
CA GLN A 521 2.10 14.06 10.43
C GLN A 521 1.47 15.34 10.97
N CYS A 522 2.17 16.03 11.88
CA CYS A 522 1.70 17.31 12.40
C CYS A 522 1.69 18.36 11.29
N ASN A 523 0.66 19.22 11.30
CA ASN A 523 0.55 20.27 10.30
C ASN A 523 1.44 21.46 10.68
N GLU A 524 2.71 21.37 10.29
CA GLU A 524 3.71 22.40 10.55
C GLU A 524 3.35 23.76 9.93
N LYS A 525 2.57 23.77 8.82
CA LYS A 525 2.11 25.01 8.18
C LYS A 525 1.20 25.82 9.11
N TYR A 526 0.40 25.16 9.95
CA TYR A 526 -0.44 25.81 10.96
C TYR A 526 0.20 25.85 12.35
N GLY A 527 1.50 25.61 12.43
CA GLY A 527 2.28 25.76 13.64
C GLY A 527 2.11 24.68 14.70
N TYR A 528 1.78 23.47 14.25
CA TYR A 528 1.85 22.28 15.09
C TYR A 528 3.21 21.60 14.92
N SER A 529 3.81 21.21 16.04
CA SER A 529 5.02 20.39 16.08
C SER A 529 4.78 19.12 16.89
N PHE A 530 5.45 18.04 16.51
CA PHE A 530 5.35 16.79 17.25
C PHE A 530 6.07 16.90 18.59
N ASN A 531 5.31 16.77 19.68
CA ASN A 531 5.88 16.61 21.00
C ASN A 531 6.08 15.11 21.28
N GLN A 532 7.34 14.68 21.26
CA GLN A 532 7.72 13.29 21.46
C GLN A 532 7.35 12.74 22.86
N ALA A 533 7.28 13.61 23.88
CA ALA A 533 6.94 13.19 25.24
C ALA A 533 5.42 12.98 25.42
N SER A 534 4.59 13.81 24.80
CA SER A 534 3.12 13.69 24.88
C SER A 534 2.53 12.81 23.78
N GLY A 535 3.26 12.57 22.69
CA GLY A 535 2.78 11.83 21.52
C GLY A 535 1.75 12.61 20.70
N LYS A 536 1.71 13.94 20.84
CA LYS A 536 0.70 14.82 20.25
C LYS A 536 1.32 15.90 19.38
N CYS A 537 0.50 16.42 18.46
CA CYS A 537 0.81 17.64 17.73
C CYS A 537 0.38 18.83 18.60
N GLU A 538 1.35 19.56 19.11
CA GLU A 538 1.13 20.72 19.97
C GLU A 538 1.36 21.99 19.17
N SER A 539 0.47 22.98 19.35
CA SER A 539 0.63 24.28 18.71
C SER A 539 1.54 25.16 19.56
N GLU A 540 2.65 25.62 19.00
CA GLU A 540 3.50 26.66 19.62
C GLU A 540 3.08 28.09 19.23
N MET A 541 1.97 28.19 18.49
CA MET A 541 1.55 29.38 17.79
C MET A 541 1.09 30.50 18.74
N SER A 542 1.63 31.70 18.57
CA SER A 542 1.26 32.88 19.35
C SER A 542 0.58 33.94 18.48
N ARG A 543 -0.34 34.71 19.08
CA ARG A 543 -0.89 35.95 18.49
C ARG A 543 -0.05 37.20 18.79
N ILE A 544 0.92 37.07 19.69
CA ILE A 544 1.81 38.18 20.07
C ILE A 544 3.08 38.02 19.26
N CYS A 545 3.19 38.77 18.16
CA CYS A 545 4.23 38.57 17.14
C CYS A 545 5.01 39.84 16.84
N GLN A 546 6.23 39.66 16.33
CA GLN A 546 7.00 40.75 15.75
C GLN A 546 6.59 40.95 14.27
N GLY A 547 6.44 42.20 13.84
CA GLY A 547 6.07 42.52 12.46
C GLY A 547 4.59 42.27 12.12
N ASN A 548 4.35 41.75 10.91
CA ASN A 548 3.01 41.67 10.31
C ASN A 548 2.35 40.28 10.40
N CYS A 549 2.90 39.38 11.22
CA CYS A 549 2.26 38.09 11.46
C CYS A 549 0.92 38.27 12.21
N GLN A 550 -0.11 37.54 11.79
CA GLN A 550 -1.30 37.32 12.61
C GLN A 550 -1.06 36.22 13.63
N TYR A 551 -0.32 35.19 13.22
CA TYR A 551 0.17 34.13 14.09
C TYR A 551 1.64 33.82 13.78
N CYS A 552 2.45 33.55 14.81
CA CYS A 552 3.89 33.33 14.70
C CYS A 552 4.36 32.13 15.54
N HIS A 553 5.56 31.63 15.20
CA HIS A 553 6.20 30.44 15.79
C HIS A 553 6.22 30.40 17.32
N LYS A 554 6.40 31.55 17.96
CA LYS A 554 6.36 31.70 19.42
C LYS A 554 6.14 33.18 19.75
N LYS A 555 5.86 33.48 21.03
CA LYS A 555 5.69 34.85 21.51
C LYS A 555 6.87 35.74 21.06
N ASN A 556 6.56 36.87 20.43
CA ASN A 556 7.48 37.85 19.87
C ASN A 556 8.40 37.34 18.73
N SER A 557 8.06 36.23 18.07
CA SER A 557 8.81 35.75 16.91
C SER A 557 8.52 36.58 15.64
N PRO A 558 9.51 36.84 14.77
CA PRO A 558 9.31 37.40 13.44
C PRO A 558 8.91 36.35 12.39
N LEU A 559 9.05 35.05 12.71
CA LEU A 559 8.66 33.95 11.83
C LEU A 559 7.15 33.71 11.97
N CYS A 560 6.43 33.92 10.89
CA CYS A 560 4.98 33.85 10.79
C CYS A 560 4.50 32.46 10.36
N TYR A 561 3.29 32.09 10.77
CA TYR A 561 2.47 31.04 10.14
C TYR A 561 1.39 31.63 9.25
N THR A 562 0.86 32.80 9.64
CA THR A 562 -0.16 33.54 8.87
C THR A 562 0.06 35.03 9.01
N CYS A 563 -0.49 35.79 8.07
CA CYS A 563 -0.30 37.23 7.97
C CYS A 563 -1.55 38.01 8.33
N LYS A 564 -1.36 39.18 8.97
CA LYS A 564 -2.43 40.16 9.15
C LYS A 564 -3.00 40.56 7.77
N THR A 565 -4.28 40.86 7.70
CA THR A 565 -4.96 41.31 6.48
C THR A 565 -4.16 42.39 5.76
N GLY A 566 -3.95 42.23 4.45
CA GLY A 566 -3.16 43.15 3.61
C GLY A 566 -1.67 42.80 3.46
N PHE A 567 -1.18 41.76 4.12
CA PHE A 567 0.18 41.23 3.98
C PHE A 567 0.16 39.79 3.46
N PHE A 568 1.13 39.42 2.64
CA PHE A 568 1.24 38.12 1.97
C PHE A 568 2.34 37.27 2.62
N PHE A 569 2.02 36.01 2.89
CA PHE A 569 2.98 35.08 3.51
C PHE A 569 4.03 34.62 2.49
N TYR A 570 5.30 34.81 2.82
CA TYR A 570 6.42 34.38 1.99
C TYR A 570 7.10 33.17 2.63
N GLN A 571 7.03 32.02 1.94
CA GLN A 571 7.53 30.74 2.44
C GLN A 571 9.06 30.73 2.65
N GLY A 572 9.82 31.52 1.87
CA GLY A 572 11.29 31.47 1.85
C GLY A 572 11.94 31.80 3.19
N ASP A 573 11.44 32.83 3.88
CA ASP A 573 11.91 33.24 5.21
C ASP A 573 10.81 33.22 6.28
N LYS A 574 9.62 32.72 5.93
CA LYS A 574 8.41 32.69 6.75
C LYS A 574 7.97 34.07 7.25
N SER A 575 8.17 35.13 6.47
CA SER A 575 7.75 36.48 6.82
C SER A 575 6.43 36.89 6.17
N CYS A 576 5.86 38.00 6.63
CA CYS A 576 4.65 38.61 6.08
C CYS A 576 4.99 39.95 5.41
N LEU A 577 4.96 39.96 4.09
CA LEU A 577 5.40 41.07 3.26
C LEU A 577 4.21 41.84 2.69
N SER A 578 4.32 43.15 2.54
CA SER A 578 3.30 43.96 1.87
C SER A 578 3.32 43.80 0.35
N LYS A 579 4.41 43.25 -0.20
CA LYS A 579 4.61 42.97 -1.63
C LYS A 579 5.51 41.75 -1.77
N CYS A 580 5.18 40.84 -2.68
CA CYS A 580 5.95 39.61 -2.87
C CYS A 580 7.28 39.87 -3.60
N PRO A 581 8.33 39.08 -3.34
CA PRO A 581 9.62 39.21 -4.02
C PRO A 581 9.52 38.79 -5.50
N LEU A 582 10.51 39.19 -6.31
CA LEU A 582 10.59 38.82 -7.73
C LEU A 582 10.52 37.29 -7.91
N GLY A 583 9.73 36.84 -8.90
CA GLY A 583 9.43 35.41 -9.07
C GLY A 583 8.18 34.94 -8.33
N PHE A 584 7.49 35.80 -7.57
CA PHE A 584 6.26 35.49 -6.84
C PHE A 584 5.17 36.53 -7.10
N ILE A 585 3.90 36.13 -7.01
CA ILE A 585 2.73 37.01 -7.12
C ILE A 585 1.89 37.01 -5.84
N GLU A 586 1.25 38.15 -5.57
CA GLU A 586 0.30 38.31 -4.47
C GLU A 586 -1.02 37.59 -4.75
N GLN A 587 -1.25 36.44 -4.11
CA GLN A 587 -2.52 35.75 -4.26
C GLN A 587 -3.53 36.23 -3.21
N GLN A 588 -4.53 37.03 -3.63
CA GLN A 588 -5.47 37.64 -2.68
C GLN A 588 -6.38 36.63 -1.97
N LYS A 589 -6.73 35.51 -2.62
CA LYS A 589 -7.60 34.48 -2.01
C LYS A 589 -6.92 33.71 -0.89
N THR A 590 -5.64 33.36 -1.07
CA THR A 590 -4.88 32.57 -0.09
C THR A 590 -4.05 33.44 0.83
N GLN A 591 -3.84 34.71 0.46
CA GLN A 591 -3.02 35.67 1.18
C GLN A 591 -1.55 35.21 1.30
N GLU A 592 -1.04 34.57 0.23
CA GLU A 592 0.29 33.98 0.14
C GLU A 592 1.03 34.51 -1.10
N CYS A 593 2.37 34.54 -1.04
CA CYS A 593 3.23 34.74 -2.19
C CYS A 593 3.36 33.44 -2.97
N GLN A 594 2.68 33.35 -4.11
CA GLN A 594 2.69 32.16 -4.95
C GLN A 594 3.80 32.27 -6.00
N GLU A 595 4.58 31.20 -6.16
CA GLU A 595 5.65 31.15 -7.16
C GLU A 595 5.09 31.24 -8.59
N LEU A 596 5.77 32.00 -9.44
CA LEU A 596 5.43 32.19 -10.85
C LEU A 596 5.68 30.92 -11.67
N SER A 597 5.05 30.85 -12.85
CA SER A 597 5.32 29.80 -13.83
C SER A 597 6.81 29.73 -14.22
N VAL A 598 7.29 28.52 -14.51
CA VAL A 598 8.73 28.21 -14.70
C VAL A 598 9.41 29.22 -15.63
N GLY A 599 10.43 29.89 -15.12
CA GLY A 599 11.24 30.85 -15.88
C GLY A 599 10.66 32.26 -16.02
N CYS A 600 9.49 32.56 -15.45
CA CYS A 600 8.89 33.89 -15.44
C CYS A 600 9.23 34.68 -14.17
N LEU A 601 9.76 35.89 -14.33
CA LEU A 601 10.09 36.83 -13.25
C LEU A 601 8.97 37.83 -12.94
N GLN A 602 8.06 38.08 -13.89
CA GLN A 602 6.92 38.98 -13.71
C GLN A 602 5.75 38.66 -14.67
N GLN A 603 4.52 38.56 -14.16
CA GLN A 603 3.29 38.30 -14.94
C GLN A 603 2.32 39.51 -14.97
N ILE A 604 1.44 39.55 -15.98
CA ILE A 604 0.25 40.44 -16.02
C ILE A 604 -1.00 39.69 -15.54
N ASP A 605 -1.13 38.42 -15.93
CA ASP A 605 -2.22 37.52 -15.57
C ASP A 605 -1.71 36.07 -15.52
N TYR A 606 -2.60 35.13 -15.19
CA TYR A 606 -2.28 33.71 -14.95
C TYR A 606 -1.52 33.03 -16.11
N ASN A 607 -1.68 33.51 -17.35
CA ASN A 607 -1.11 32.87 -18.55
C ASN A 607 -0.08 33.74 -19.29
N THR A 608 0.15 34.98 -18.86
CA THR A 608 0.92 35.97 -19.62
C THR A 608 2.11 36.49 -18.81
N CYS A 609 3.33 36.10 -19.21
CA CYS A 609 4.57 36.61 -18.66
C CYS A 609 5.05 37.89 -19.39
N ILE A 610 5.69 38.79 -18.65
CA ILE A 610 6.30 40.03 -19.17
C ILE A 610 7.82 39.87 -19.25
N LEU A 611 8.40 39.24 -18.23
CA LEU A 611 9.84 39.19 -18.03
C LEU A 611 10.26 37.76 -17.70
N CYS A 612 11.13 37.18 -18.51
CA CYS A 612 11.69 35.85 -18.26
C CYS A 612 13.06 35.93 -17.56
N ASP A 613 13.42 34.87 -16.83
CA ASP A 613 14.73 34.68 -16.23
C ASP A 613 15.76 34.38 -17.33
N THR A 614 16.26 35.47 -17.94
CA THR A 614 17.18 35.38 -19.06
C THR A 614 18.55 34.82 -18.68
N VAL A 615 18.93 34.95 -17.41
CA VAL A 615 20.18 34.42 -16.84
C VAL A 615 20.15 32.89 -16.84
N LYS A 616 18.98 32.30 -16.56
CA LYS A 616 18.77 30.84 -16.65
C LYS A 616 18.40 30.33 -18.05
N GLY A 617 18.50 31.18 -19.07
CA GLY A 617 18.25 30.81 -20.47
C GLY A 617 16.78 30.87 -20.92
N TYR A 618 15.87 31.34 -20.07
CA TYR A 618 14.47 31.51 -20.46
C TYR A 618 14.29 32.76 -21.32
N ARG A 619 13.45 32.66 -22.34
CA ARG A 619 13.09 33.75 -23.25
C ARG A 619 11.59 33.79 -23.44
N LEU A 620 11.07 34.98 -23.68
CA LEU A 620 9.65 35.19 -23.91
C LEU A 620 9.30 34.72 -25.33
N ASP A 621 8.37 33.80 -25.45
CA ASP A 621 7.86 33.31 -26.73
C ASP A 621 6.75 34.21 -27.29
N THR A 622 6.24 33.87 -28.47
CA THR A 622 5.19 34.64 -29.16
C THR A 622 3.85 34.63 -28.42
N ASP A 623 3.63 33.63 -27.57
CA ASP A 623 2.42 33.51 -26.74
C ASP A 623 2.63 34.13 -25.35
N LYS A 624 3.72 34.89 -25.16
CA LYS A 624 4.11 35.54 -23.91
C LYS A 624 4.33 34.56 -22.75
N LYS A 625 4.82 33.35 -23.04
CA LYS A 625 5.29 32.37 -22.05
C LYS A 625 6.81 32.31 -22.05
N CYS A 626 7.39 31.92 -20.92
CA CYS A 626 8.83 31.76 -20.81
C CYS A 626 9.25 30.35 -21.21
N THR A 627 10.05 30.25 -22.27
CA THR A 627 10.55 28.98 -22.81
C THR A 627 12.07 28.96 -22.75
N LEU A 628 12.64 27.80 -22.40
CA LEU A 628 14.08 27.61 -22.31
C LEU A 628 14.68 27.43 -23.73
N CYS A 629 15.42 28.43 -24.23
CA CYS A 629 16.07 28.32 -25.53
C CYS A 629 17.41 27.57 -25.44
N LYS A 630 17.85 26.94 -26.53
CA LYS A 630 19.21 26.37 -26.63
C LYS A 630 20.28 27.46 -26.45
N GLN A 631 21.44 27.04 -25.99
CA GLN A 631 22.59 27.91 -25.75
C GLN A 631 22.96 28.74 -26.99
N ASN A 632 23.31 30.00 -26.78
CA ASN A 632 23.64 30.98 -27.82
C ASN A 632 22.48 31.38 -28.75
N CYS A 633 21.23 31.20 -28.29
CA CYS A 633 20.04 31.64 -29.00
C CYS A 633 19.34 32.79 -28.26
N ILE A 634 19.11 33.91 -28.96
CA ILE A 634 18.41 35.08 -28.42
C ILE A 634 16.89 34.87 -28.48
N GLN A 635 16.40 34.29 -29.57
CA GLN A 635 14.97 34.03 -29.80
C GLN A 635 14.80 32.67 -30.47
N CYS A 636 14.05 31.74 -29.85
CA CYS A 636 13.79 30.41 -30.38
C CYS A 636 12.32 30.23 -30.77
N ASN A 637 12.03 29.27 -31.65
CA ASN A 637 10.68 28.95 -32.08
C ASN A 637 9.88 28.31 -30.92
N PRO A 638 8.68 28.82 -30.56
CA PRO A 638 7.84 28.26 -29.49
C PRO A 638 7.41 26.80 -29.73
N ASN A 639 7.24 26.42 -30.99
CA ASN A 639 6.79 25.07 -31.38
C ASN A 639 7.95 24.10 -31.60
N ASP A 640 9.18 24.60 -31.71
CA ASP A 640 10.39 23.78 -31.78
C ASP A 640 11.58 24.50 -31.13
N ALA A 641 11.84 24.17 -29.86
CA ALA A 641 12.96 24.73 -29.09
C ALA A 641 14.35 24.45 -29.70
N LYS A 642 14.45 23.61 -30.75
CA LYS A 642 15.69 23.37 -31.51
C LYS A 642 15.96 24.43 -32.56
N GLU A 643 14.93 25.13 -33.03
CA GLU A 643 15.07 26.15 -34.06
C GLU A 643 15.36 27.51 -33.42
N CYS A 644 16.59 27.99 -33.60
CA CYS A 644 16.94 29.35 -33.26
C CYS A 644 16.55 30.32 -34.38
N LEU A 645 15.75 31.34 -34.04
CA LEU A 645 15.36 32.41 -34.94
C LEU A 645 16.46 33.47 -35.03
N VAL A 646 17.11 33.78 -33.90
CA VAL A 646 18.19 34.79 -33.82
C VAL A 646 19.33 34.28 -32.94
N CYS A 647 20.53 34.13 -33.52
CA CYS A 647 21.71 33.69 -32.81
C CYS A 647 22.37 34.82 -32.00
N GLU A 648 23.03 34.46 -30.91
CA GLU A 648 23.72 35.42 -30.04
C GLU A 648 25.03 35.92 -30.67
N GLY A 649 25.15 37.24 -30.80
CA GLY A 649 26.35 37.90 -31.30
C GLY A 649 26.61 37.64 -32.79
N ILE A 650 27.83 37.20 -33.12
CA ILE A 650 28.29 36.95 -34.50
C ILE A 650 28.09 35.49 -34.95
N LYS A 651 27.38 34.67 -34.16
CA LYS A 651 27.18 33.25 -34.45
C LYS A 651 26.27 33.07 -35.65
N LEU A 652 26.59 32.08 -36.48
CA LEU A 652 25.90 31.78 -37.73
C LEU A 652 24.78 30.77 -37.48
N LYS A 653 23.66 30.93 -38.19
CA LYS A 653 22.57 29.95 -38.21
C LYS A 653 22.98 28.76 -39.08
N ASN A 654 23.08 27.59 -38.47
CA ASN A 654 23.37 26.34 -39.16
C ASN A 654 22.14 25.84 -39.94
N TYR A 655 22.31 24.88 -40.83
CA TYR A 655 21.22 24.33 -41.66
C TYR A 655 20.12 23.63 -40.83
N ASP A 656 20.44 23.17 -39.62
CA ASP A 656 19.54 22.53 -38.66
C ASP A 656 18.89 23.52 -37.67
N GLY A 657 19.13 24.82 -37.83
CA GLY A 657 18.58 25.88 -36.98
C GLY A 657 19.37 26.15 -35.68
N SER A 658 20.49 25.45 -35.45
CA SER A 658 21.39 25.74 -34.32
C SER A 658 22.33 26.92 -34.59
N CYS A 659 22.87 27.52 -33.53
CA CYS A 659 23.83 28.63 -33.63
C CYS A 659 25.26 28.13 -33.47
N VAL A 660 26.08 28.31 -34.50
CA VAL A 660 27.46 27.82 -34.56
C VAL A 660 28.43 28.96 -34.87
N ASP A 661 29.67 28.86 -34.40
CA ASP A 661 30.70 29.88 -34.68
C ASP A 661 31.20 29.80 -36.14
N ILE A 662 31.19 28.60 -36.73
CA ILE A 662 31.57 28.34 -38.12
C ILE A 662 30.67 27.25 -38.72
N CYS A 663 30.42 27.32 -40.03
CA CYS A 663 29.68 26.27 -40.75
C CYS A 663 30.46 24.95 -40.76
N GLN A 664 29.74 23.82 -40.62
CA GLN A 664 30.34 22.48 -40.53
C GLN A 664 30.90 22.01 -41.90
N GLN A 665 31.75 20.97 -41.91
CA GLN A 665 32.32 20.41 -43.14
C GLN A 665 31.22 20.00 -44.14
N GLY A 666 31.44 20.25 -45.43
CA GLY A 666 30.43 20.07 -46.47
C GLY A 666 29.34 21.15 -46.52
N THR A 667 29.51 22.25 -45.76
CA THR A 667 28.66 23.44 -45.83
C THR A 667 29.50 24.71 -45.91
N PHE A 668 28.93 25.78 -46.47
CA PHE A 668 29.55 27.11 -46.52
C PHE A 668 28.55 28.15 -46.04
N TYR A 669 29.02 29.26 -45.49
CA TYR A 669 28.13 30.36 -45.14
C TYR A 669 27.71 31.10 -46.40
N SER A 670 26.40 31.21 -46.62
CA SER A 670 25.84 31.90 -47.77
C SER A 670 25.23 33.21 -47.29
N ASP A 671 25.89 34.32 -47.63
CA ASP A 671 25.46 35.68 -47.24
C ASP A 671 24.03 35.99 -47.73
N ASN A 672 23.61 35.37 -48.85
CA ASN A 672 22.29 35.57 -49.46
C ASN A 672 21.13 34.99 -48.63
N ILE A 673 21.37 33.87 -47.93
CA ILE A 673 20.35 33.19 -47.11
C ILE A 673 20.62 33.32 -45.60
N GLN A 674 21.71 34.01 -45.25
CA GLN A 674 22.19 34.23 -43.88
C GLN A 674 22.26 32.96 -43.02
N LYS A 675 22.54 31.82 -43.66
CA LYS A 675 22.68 30.51 -43.02
C LYS A 675 23.71 29.66 -43.74
N CYS A 676 24.19 28.62 -43.06
CA CYS A 676 25.05 27.62 -43.68
C CYS A 676 24.27 26.85 -44.77
N GLU A 677 24.79 26.86 -45.99
CA GLU A 677 24.28 26.14 -47.15
C GLU A 677 25.13 24.91 -47.43
N LYS A 678 24.52 23.84 -47.94
CA LYS A 678 25.26 22.63 -48.28
C LYS A 678 26.09 22.86 -49.55
N CYS A 679 27.30 22.32 -49.57
CA CYS A 679 28.11 22.23 -50.77
C CYS A 679 27.41 21.38 -51.85
N SER A 680 27.82 21.56 -53.11
CA SER A 680 27.41 20.67 -54.21
C SER A 680 27.70 19.21 -53.88
N GLU A 681 26.91 18.27 -54.42
CA GLU A 681 27.11 16.84 -54.18
C GLU A 681 28.57 16.42 -54.38
N ASN A 682 29.03 15.52 -53.51
CA ASN A 682 30.39 14.96 -53.51
C ASN A 682 31.51 15.97 -53.21
N CYS A 683 31.19 17.15 -52.67
CA CYS A 683 32.16 18.16 -52.25
C CYS A 683 32.37 18.21 -50.72
N ILE A 684 33.62 18.16 -50.26
CA ILE A 684 34.01 18.27 -48.85
C ILE A 684 34.20 19.73 -48.43
N TYR A 685 34.86 20.53 -49.28
CA TYR A 685 35.15 21.94 -49.02
C TYR A 685 34.70 22.79 -50.20
N CYS A 686 33.75 23.68 -49.99
CA CYS A 686 33.28 24.62 -51.01
C CYS A 686 33.24 26.03 -50.45
N ASP A 687 33.23 26.99 -51.37
CA ASP A 687 32.78 28.35 -51.11
C ASP A 687 31.70 28.73 -52.14
N GLY A 688 31.22 29.98 -52.10
CA GLY A 688 30.25 30.48 -53.08
C GLY A 688 30.72 30.48 -54.55
N ARG A 689 31.96 30.05 -54.84
CA ARG A 689 32.53 29.93 -56.19
C ARG A 689 32.65 28.47 -56.64
N GLY A 690 32.30 27.50 -55.80
CA GLY A 690 32.27 26.08 -56.13
C GLY A 690 33.15 25.21 -55.23
N CYS A 691 33.34 23.95 -55.62
CA CYS A 691 34.08 22.99 -54.83
C CYS A 691 35.59 23.15 -54.95
N SER A 692 36.28 23.19 -53.81
CA SER A 692 37.74 23.21 -53.70
C SER A 692 38.33 21.81 -53.44
N LYS A 693 37.57 20.90 -52.85
CA LYS A 693 37.98 19.51 -52.63
C LYS A 693 36.78 18.57 -52.64
N CYS A 694 36.85 17.55 -53.49
CA CYS A 694 35.83 16.52 -53.60
C CYS A 694 36.09 15.35 -52.65
N ILE A 695 35.07 14.52 -52.43
CA ILE A 695 35.22 13.22 -51.77
C ILE A 695 36.08 12.29 -52.63
N ASP A 696 36.66 11.27 -51.99
CA ASP A 696 37.48 10.27 -52.67
C ASP A 696 36.68 9.60 -53.80
N GLY A 697 37.30 9.46 -54.98
CA GLY A 697 36.62 8.97 -56.19
C GLY A 697 36.13 10.05 -57.15
N TYR A 698 36.20 11.32 -56.74
CA TYR A 698 35.79 12.48 -57.54
C TYR A 698 36.92 13.49 -57.62
N TYR A 699 36.97 14.24 -58.73
CA TYR A 699 37.88 15.37 -58.91
C TYR A 699 37.08 16.64 -59.18
N ALA A 700 37.61 17.78 -58.75
CA ALA A 700 37.03 19.07 -59.06
C ALA A 700 37.47 19.47 -60.47
N GLU A 701 36.54 19.54 -61.42
CA GLU A 701 36.86 20.01 -62.77
C GLU A 701 37.26 21.49 -62.71
N TYR A 702 38.37 21.84 -63.37
CA TYR A 702 39.00 23.14 -63.21
C TYR A 702 38.07 24.31 -63.56
N ARG A 703 37.18 24.15 -64.54
CA ARG A 703 36.31 25.24 -65.06
C ARG A 703 35.01 25.38 -64.29
N THR A 704 34.30 24.30 -64.04
CA THR A 704 32.98 24.34 -63.39
C THR A 704 33.08 24.29 -61.87
N LYS A 705 34.24 23.87 -61.32
CA LYS A 705 34.44 23.62 -59.89
C LYS A 705 33.42 22.64 -59.32
N GLN A 706 32.85 21.78 -60.16
CA GLN A 706 31.97 20.68 -59.76
C GLN A 706 32.77 19.38 -59.62
N CYS A 707 32.33 18.52 -58.72
CA CYS A 707 32.94 17.23 -58.48
C CYS A 707 32.43 16.20 -59.49
N PHE A 708 33.28 15.79 -60.41
CA PHE A 708 32.98 14.73 -61.36
C PHE A 708 33.68 13.44 -60.96
N GLN A 709 33.02 12.32 -61.19
CA GLN A 709 33.56 11.02 -60.85
C GLN A 709 34.79 10.73 -61.69
N CYS A 710 35.85 10.22 -61.08
CA CYS A 710 37.09 9.90 -61.80
C CYS A 710 36.89 8.91 -62.95
N SER A 711 35.98 7.96 -62.78
CA SER A 711 35.62 6.96 -63.79
C SER A 711 34.99 7.54 -65.04
N SER A 712 34.39 8.74 -64.99
CA SER A 712 33.74 9.35 -66.16
C SER A 712 34.75 9.99 -67.13
N LYS A 713 35.91 10.43 -66.62
CA LYS A 713 36.99 11.02 -67.42
C LYS A 713 38.11 10.02 -67.73
N TYR A 714 38.45 9.16 -66.77
CA TYR A 714 39.46 8.11 -66.92
C TYR A 714 38.80 6.76 -66.65
N ALA A 715 38.65 5.94 -67.70
CA ALA A 715 38.04 4.62 -67.57
C ALA A 715 38.78 3.78 -66.51
N ASN A 716 38.02 3.16 -65.60
CA ASN A 716 38.53 2.29 -64.53
C ASN A 716 39.46 2.97 -63.49
N CYS A 717 39.32 4.29 -63.33
CA CYS A 717 40.06 5.07 -62.34
C CYS A 717 39.32 5.23 -61.00
N LEU A 718 40.00 4.90 -59.90
CA LEU A 718 39.54 5.01 -58.51
C LEU A 718 39.81 6.38 -57.88
N THR A 719 40.97 6.99 -58.13
CA THR A 719 41.26 8.38 -57.70
C THR A 719 42.01 9.10 -58.80
N CYS A 720 41.70 10.38 -59.01
CA CYS A 720 42.22 11.19 -60.11
C CYS A 720 42.29 12.67 -59.71
N ASP A 721 43.06 13.43 -60.47
CA ASP A 721 42.89 14.87 -60.57
C ASP A 721 42.31 15.23 -61.94
N ASP A 722 42.13 16.53 -62.21
CA ASP A 722 41.58 16.98 -63.49
C ASP A 722 42.45 16.57 -64.70
N PHE A 723 43.69 16.16 -64.50
CA PHE A 723 44.67 15.94 -65.58
C PHE A 723 45.13 14.49 -65.72
N SER A 724 44.94 13.64 -64.71
CA SER A 724 45.41 12.26 -64.72
C SER A 724 44.70 11.36 -63.70
N CYS A 725 44.60 10.08 -64.01
CA CYS A 725 44.29 9.06 -63.02
C CYS A 725 45.47 8.84 -62.07
N LYS A 726 45.22 8.81 -60.76
CA LYS A 726 46.21 8.52 -59.71
C LYS A 726 46.17 7.09 -59.21
N LYS A 727 45.01 6.43 -59.26
CA LYS A 727 44.84 5.05 -58.78
C LYS A 727 43.74 4.34 -59.57
N CYS A 728 43.96 3.10 -59.98
CA CYS A 728 43.00 2.31 -60.75
C CYS A 728 42.10 1.43 -59.87
N ASN A 729 40.94 1.04 -60.41
CA ASN A 729 40.03 0.08 -59.80
C ASN A 729 40.66 -1.31 -59.71
N HIS A 730 40.19 -2.12 -58.76
CA HIS A 730 40.64 -3.51 -58.59
C HIS A 730 40.50 -4.29 -59.90
N GLY A 731 41.58 -4.96 -60.32
CA GLY A 731 41.63 -5.64 -61.62
C GLY A 731 42.02 -4.74 -62.80
N TYR A 732 42.49 -3.51 -62.55
CA TYR A 732 43.08 -2.63 -63.56
C TYR A 732 44.38 -2.01 -63.02
N GLN A 733 45.36 -1.77 -63.89
CA GLN A 733 46.64 -1.11 -63.54
C GLN A 733 46.85 0.15 -64.39
N LEU A 734 47.61 1.12 -63.88
CA LEU A 734 47.91 2.34 -64.64
C LEU A 734 48.65 1.98 -65.93
N ASP A 735 48.28 2.64 -67.02
CA ASP A 735 48.95 2.54 -68.31
C ASP A 735 50.41 3.02 -68.21
N SER A 736 51.20 2.73 -69.25
CA SER A 736 52.64 3.03 -69.29
C SER A 736 52.99 4.53 -69.18
N ILE A 737 52.01 5.42 -69.37
CA ILE A 737 52.14 6.89 -69.29
C ILE A 737 51.46 7.48 -68.05
N GLN A 738 50.97 6.63 -67.13
CA GLN A 738 50.35 6.98 -65.84
C GLN A 738 49.13 7.91 -65.95
N THR A 739 48.39 7.80 -67.05
CA THR A 739 47.23 8.65 -67.33
C THR A 739 45.90 7.91 -67.25
N ASN A 740 45.83 6.64 -67.68
CA ASN A 740 44.62 5.82 -67.71
C ASN A 740 44.83 4.44 -67.06
N CYS A 741 43.76 3.65 -66.95
CA CYS A 741 43.79 2.32 -66.35
C CYS A 741 43.44 1.22 -67.37
N GLU A 742 44.27 0.18 -67.44
CA GLU A 742 44.15 -0.96 -68.36
C GLU A 742 43.82 -2.27 -67.62
N GLN A 743 43.10 -3.17 -68.29
CA GLN A 743 42.42 -4.32 -67.70
C GLN A 743 43.36 -5.50 -67.38
N ALA A 744 43.28 -6.01 -66.15
CA ALA A 744 43.74 -7.34 -65.77
C ALA A 744 42.59 -8.35 -66.03
N ILE A 745 42.92 -9.50 -66.62
CA ILE A 745 41.97 -10.38 -67.32
C ILE A 745 41.04 -11.19 -66.38
N GLN A 746 39.71 -11.05 -66.62
CA GLN A 746 38.51 -11.95 -66.43
C GLN A 746 38.04 -12.39 -65.02
N GLN A 747 36.73 -12.53 -64.65
CA GLN A 747 35.46 -12.82 -65.37
C GLN A 747 34.16 -12.49 -64.52
N SER A 748 32.96 -12.60 -65.13
CA SER A 748 31.61 -12.00 -64.82
C SER A 748 30.59 -12.84 -64.02
N THR A 749 29.50 -12.25 -63.46
CA THR A 749 28.11 -12.83 -63.39
C THR A 749 26.96 -11.79 -63.14
N GLN A 750 25.71 -12.19 -63.46
CA GLN A 750 24.45 -11.46 -63.78
C GLN A 750 23.34 -11.65 -62.69
N VAL A 751 22.30 -10.79 -62.55
CA VAL A 751 21.20 -10.89 -61.52
C VAL A 751 19.76 -10.63 -62.07
N GLU A 752 18.74 -11.29 -61.47
CA GLU A 752 17.29 -11.42 -61.84
C GLU A 752 16.32 -10.77 -60.80
N CYS A 753 15.05 -10.44 -61.16
CA CYS A 753 14.12 -9.56 -60.41
C CYS A 753 13.10 -10.22 -59.43
N PRO A 754 12.59 -9.52 -58.36
CA PRO A 754 11.70 -10.09 -57.32
C PRO A 754 10.18 -10.20 -57.66
N TYR A 755 9.46 -11.02 -56.88
CA TYR A 755 8.04 -11.37 -57.09
C TYR A 755 7.05 -10.20 -56.88
N GLY A 756 6.08 -10.05 -57.78
CA GLY A 756 5.12 -8.94 -57.82
C GLY A 756 5.61 -7.70 -58.58
N CYS A 757 6.88 -7.72 -59.02
CA CYS A 757 7.51 -6.68 -59.81
C CYS A 757 7.48 -7.00 -61.31
N GLU A 758 7.03 -6.04 -62.13
CA GLU A 758 7.04 -6.18 -63.59
C GLU A 758 8.40 -5.75 -64.19
N GLN A 759 9.14 -4.82 -63.56
CA GLN A 759 10.46 -4.33 -64.01
C GLN A 759 11.37 -3.90 -62.83
N CYS A 760 12.63 -4.36 -62.78
CA CYS A 760 13.57 -4.06 -61.67
C CYS A 760 15.01 -3.72 -62.10
N SER A 761 15.80 -3.17 -61.17
CA SER A 761 17.24 -2.85 -61.35
C SER A 761 18.14 -4.08 -61.18
N GLN A 762 19.42 -4.02 -61.59
CA GLN A 762 20.40 -5.12 -61.40
C GLN A 762 20.68 -5.48 -59.92
N GLN A 763 20.19 -4.68 -58.97
CA GLN A 763 20.25 -4.93 -57.53
C GLN A 763 18.90 -5.43 -56.97
N GLY A 764 17.89 -5.64 -57.82
CA GLY A 764 16.59 -6.22 -57.44
C GLY A 764 15.53 -5.21 -56.99
N GLU A 765 15.67 -3.90 -57.23
CA GLU A 765 14.68 -2.89 -56.80
C GLU A 765 13.58 -2.67 -57.83
N CYS A 766 12.32 -2.70 -57.40
CA CYS A 766 11.15 -2.68 -58.28
C CYS A 766 10.59 -1.28 -58.51
N TYR A 767 10.56 -0.83 -59.76
CA TYR A 767 9.99 0.48 -60.11
C TYR A 767 8.66 0.41 -60.85
N LYS A 768 8.15 -0.79 -61.16
CA LYS A 768 6.82 -0.98 -61.77
C LYS A 768 6.12 -2.24 -61.24
N CYS A 769 4.93 -2.08 -60.66
CA CYS A 769 4.13 -3.14 -60.04
C CYS A 769 2.97 -3.61 -60.93
N GLN A 770 2.50 -4.83 -60.68
CA GLN A 770 1.30 -5.40 -61.31
C GLN A 770 -0.01 -4.79 -60.74
N ASP A 771 -1.11 -4.84 -61.53
CA ASP A 771 -2.42 -4.29 -61.15
C ASP A 771 -2.95 -4.89 -59.83
N GLY A 772 -3.46 -4.03 -58.92
CA GLY A 772 -3.90 -4.41 -57.57
C GLY A 772 -2.87 -4.13 -56.46
N TYR A 773 -1.68 -3.66 -56.84
CA TYR A 773 -0.59 -3.26 -55.95
C TYR A 773 -0.10 -1.83 -56.26
N TYR A 774 0.48 -1.16 -55.26
CA TYR A 774 1.19 0.12 -55.44
C TYR A 774 2.64 -0.01 -54.95
N VAL A 775 3.57 0.76 -55.53
CA VAL A 775 4.96 0.83 -55.06
C VAL A 775 5.00 1.60 -53.74
N SER A 776 5.47 0.97 -52.66
CA SER A 776 5.66 1.68 -51.40
C SER A 776 6.94 2.53 -51.45
N ASN A 777 6.82 3.82 -51.13
CA ASN A 777 7.96 4.74 -51.17
C ASN A 777 9.02 4.44 -50.10
N SER A 778 8.69 3.70 -49.04
CA SER A 778 9.61 3.36 -47.95
C SER A 778 10.36 2.05 -48.17
N THR A 779 9.83 1.11 -48.96
CA THR A 779 10.45 -0.22 -49.18
C THR A 779 10.83 -0.50 -50.63
N GLN A 780 10.42 0.34 -51.59
CA GLN A 780 10.57 0.11 -53.03
C GLN A 780 10.08 -1.29 -53.50
N GLN A 781 9.04 -1.78 -52.84
CA GLN A 781 8.37 -3.05 -53.15
C GLN A 781 6.87 -2.87 -53.32
N CYS A 782 6.24 -3.78 -54.07
CA CYS A 782 4.82 -3.72 -54.42
C CYS A 782 3.93 -4.19 -53.25
N THR A 783 3.02 -3.33 -52.78
CA THR A 783 2.11 -3.59 -51.65
C THR A 783 0.64 -3.62 -52.09
N SER A 784 -0.15 -4.58 -51.58
CA SER A 784 -1.54 -4.81 -52.03
C SER A 784 -2.55 -3.78 -51.48
N CYS A 785 -3.48 -3.34 -52.34
CA CYS A 785 -4.47 -2.29 -52.01
C CYS A 785 -5.54 -2.71 -50.98
N ILE A 786 -5.94 -3.98 -50.95
CA ILE A 786 -7.06 -4.47 -50.13
C ILE A 786 -6.74 -4.55 -48.62
N LEU A 787 -5.46 -4.53 -48.24
CA LEU A 787 -5.02 -4.57 -46.85
C LEU A 787 -5.10 -3.21 -46.15
N LYS A 788 -5.15 -2.11 -46.92
CA LYS A 788 -5.13 -0.74 -46.39
C LYS A 788 -6.47 0.01 -46.55
N PHE A 789 -7.23 -0.27 -47.60
CA PHE A 789 -8.56 0.31 -47.82
C PHE A 789 -9.57 -0.79 -48.12
N SER A 790 -10.54 -1.00 -47.23
CA SER A 790 -11.56 -2.04 -47.41
C SER A 790 -12.44 -1.75 -48.63
N TYR A 791 -12.69 -2.77 -49.44
CA TYR A 791 -13.55 -2.71 -50.65
C TYR A 791 -13.03 -1.83 -51.81
N CYS A 792 -11.70 -1.66 -51.89
CA CYS A 792 -11.02 -0.88 -52.91
C CYS A 792 -10.36 -1.75 -54.01
N GLU A 793 -10.63 -1.46 -55.28
CA GLU A 793 -10.12 -2.18 -56.46
C GLU A 793 -8.78 -1.60 -56.96
N LYS A 794 -8.58 -0.28 -56.90
CA LYS A 794 -7.31 0.40 -57.20
C LYS A 794 -7.04 1.51 -56.19
N CYS A 795 -5.79 1.64 -55.73
CA CYS A 795 -5.40 2.59 -54.68
C CYS A 795 -4.04 3.24 -54.94
N THR A 796 -3.79 4.35 -54.23
CA THR A 796 -2.45 4.91 -54.00
C THR A 796 -2.04 4.67 -52.55
N GLU A 797 -0.83 5.07 -52.14
CA GLU A 797 -0.36 4.90 -50.75
C GLU A 797 -1.30 5.55 -49.71
N SER A 798 -2.09 6.55 -50.09
CA SER A 798 -2.94 7.32 -49.15
C SER A 798 -4.43 7.40 -49.50
N SER A 799 -4.90 6.83 -50.60
CA SER A 799 -6.33 6.88 -50.95
C SER A 799 -6.77 5.76 -51.90
N CYS A 800 -8.04 5.34 -51.77
CA CYS A 800 -8.69 4.52 -52.79
C CYS A 800 -9.07 5.39 -54.01
N ILE A 801 -8.84 4.89 -55.22
CA ILE A 801 -9.17 5.59 -56.48
C ILE A 801 -10.25 4.88 -57.30
N LYS A 802 -10.58 3.62 -56.97
CA LYS A 802 -11.69 2.87 -57.60
C LYS A 802 -12.31 1.89 -56.60
N CYS A 803 -13.62 1.97 -56.37
CA CYS A 803 -14.38 1.12 -55.45
C CYS A 803 -14.89 -0.16 -56.13
N ASN A 804 -15.06 -1.23 -55.34
CA ASN A 804 -15.74 -2.44 -55.78
C ASN A 804 -17.22 -2.18 -56.14
N HIS A 805 -17.78 -3.01 -57.02
CA HIS A 805 -19.16 -2.87 -57.51
C HIS A 805 -20.19 -2.95 -56.36
N GLY A 806 -21.08 -1.94 -56.23
CA GLY A 806 -22.09 -1.85 -55.16
C GLY A 806 -21.74 -0.91 -53.99
N TYR A 807 -20.58 -0.23 -54.03
CA TYR A 807 -20.14 0.74 -53.03
C TYR A 807 -19.87 2.11 -53.68
N GLN A 808 -20.12 3.20 -52.95
CA GLN A 808 -19.91 4.57 -53.45
C GLN A 808 -18.79 5.28 -52.67
N PHE A 809 -17.96 6.05 -53.36
CA PHE A 809 -16.79 6.72 -52.80
C PHE A 809 -17.18 7.93 -51.94
N ASP A 810 -16.69 7.97 -50.69
CA ASP A 810 -16.81 9.10 -49.77
C ASP A 810 -15.63 10.07 -49.96
N HIS A 811 -15.93 11.28 -50.44
CA HIS A 811 -14.91 12.29 -50.74
C HIS A 811 -14.24 12.91 -49.51
N GLN A 812 -14.81 12.79 -48.30
CA GLN A 812 -14.22 13.33 -47.07
C GLN A 812 -13.32 12.30 -46.37
N LYS A 813 -13.68 11.02 -46.38
CA LYS A 813 -12.88 9.93 -45.81
C LYS A 813 -11.91 9.27 -46.79
N LYS A 814 -12.01 9.57 -48.09
CA LYS A 814 -11.20 9.00 -49.18
C LYS A 814 -11.28 7.46 -49.28
N GLU A 815 -12.43 6.89 -48.93
CA GLU A 815 -12.71 5.44 -48.89
C GLU A 815 -14.14 5.11 -49.41
N CYS A 816 -14.45 3.83 -49.62
CA CYS A 816 -15.70 3.37 -50.23
C CYS A 816 -16.73 2.93 -49.18
N LEU A 817 -17.99 3.41 -49.25
CA LEU A 817 -19.06 3.13 -48.28
C LEU A 817 -20.31 2.48 -48.93
N TYR A 818 -21.06 1.73 -48.13
CA TYR A 818 -22.28 1.00 -48.53
C TYR A 818 -23.55 1.85 -48.35
N LEU A 819 -24.49 1.79 -49.31
CA LEU A 819 -25.74 2.54 -49.26
C LEU A 819 -26.82 1.78 -48.47
N SER A 820 -27.31 2.36 -47.37
CA SER A 820 -28.65 2.11 -46.86
C SER A 820 -29.25 3.40 -46.32
N ASP A 821 -30.39 3.87 -46.86
CA ASP A 821 -31.51 4.41 -46.06
C ASP A 821 -32.63 5.15 -46.85
N LYS A 822 -33.87 5.01 -46.33
CA LYS A 822 -35.05 5.94 -46.36
C LYS A 822 -35.99 5.88 -47.58
N VAL A 823 -37.32 5.97 -47.43
CA VAL A 823 -38.08 7.22 -47.18
C VAL A 823 -39.52 7.00 -46.61
N GLN A 824 -39.83 7.75 -45.55
CA GLN A 824 -41.04 8.50 -45.13
C GLN A 824 -42.53 8.01 -45.23
N ASN A 825 -43.23 8.32 -44.11
CA ASN A 825 -44.56 8.96 -43.94
C ASN A 825 -45.87 8.15 -43.71
N ASN A 826 -46.48 8.46 -42.54
CA ASN A 826 -47.90 8.57 -42.14
C ASN A 826 -48.92 7.43 -42.33
N GLY A 827 -49.63 7.08 -41.24
CA GLY A 827 -51.00 6.54 -41.28
C GLY A 827 -51.37 5.54 -40.18
N ASN A 828 -52.31 5.92 -39.30
CA ASN A 828 -52.96 5.10 -38.26
C ASN A 828 -53.56 3.78 -38.78
N THR A 829 -53.53 2.72 -37.96
CA THR A 829 -54.69 1.88 -37.55
C THR A 829 -54.24 0.84 -36.51
N GLY A 830 -55.03 0.66 -35.45
CA GLY A 830 -54.64 -0.04 -34.23
C GLY A 830 -54.90 -1.56 -34.23
N ILE A 831 -53.94 -2.29 -33.66
CA ILE A 831 -54.05 -3.62 -33.03
C ILE A 831 -53.13 -3.54 -31.79
N GLN A 832 -53.61 -3.90 -30.60
CA GLN A 832 -52.78 -3.87 -29.38
C GLN A 832 -51.94 -5.14 -29.25
N CYS A 833 -50.62 -4.96 -29.29
CA CYS A 833 -49.64 -6.02 -29.14
C CYS A 833 -49.48 -6.49 -27.68
N PRO A 834 -49.04 -7.75 -27.45
CA PRO A 834 -48.78 -8.27 -26.11
C PRO A 834 -47.78 -7.41 -25.31
N THR A 835 -47.93 -7.36 -23.99
CA THR A 835 -47.17 -6.45 -23.11
C THR A 835 -45.66 -6.58 -23.30
N GLY A 836 -44.99 -5.45 -23.58
CA GLY A 836 -43.56 -5.39 -23.92
C GLY A 836 -43.25 -5.45 -25.41
N CYS A 837 -44.25 -5.61 -26.27
CA CYS A 837 -44.12 -5.63 -27.72
C CYS A 837 -44.45 -4.28 -28.37
N GLN A 838 -43.51 -3.76 -29.16
CA GLN A 838 -43.63 -2.50 -29.91
C GLN A 838 -44.35 -2.67 -31.25
N GLN A 839 -44.12 -3.80 -31.96
CA GLN A 839 -44.82 -4.15 -33.20
C GLN A 839 -45.13 -5.63 -33.22
N CYS A 840 -46.34 -5.99 -33.61
CA CYS A 840 -46.81 -7.36 -33.71
C CYS A 840 -47.47 -7.61 -35.07
N THR A 841 -47.54 -8.87 -35.46
CA THR A 841 -48.26 -9.31 -36.67
C THR A 841 -49.77 -9.14 -36.49
N GLN A 842 -50.53 -9.22 -37.58
CA GLN A 842 -52.00 -9.20 -37.53
C GLN A 842 -52.60 -10.40 -36.74
N SER A 843 -51.81 -11.44 -36.44
CA SER A 843 -52.17 -12.59 -35.59
C SER A 843 -51.77 -12.42 -34.12
N GLY A 844 -51.17 -11.29 -33.72
CA GLY A 844 -50.81 -10.97 -32.33
C GLY A 844 -49.42 -11.47 -31.88
N GLU A 845 -48.59 -11.99 -32.78
CA GLU A 845 -47.22 -12.41 -32.46
C GLU A 845 -46.26 -11.23 -32.49
N CYS A 846 -45.36 -11.14 -31.50
CA CYS A 846 -44.45 -10.02 -31.43
C CYS A 846 -43.33 -10.14 -32.46
N ILE A 847 -43.13 -9.09 -33.25
CA ILE A 847 -42.05 -8.99 -34.24
C ILE A 847 -41.02 -7.94 -33.84
N LYS A 848 -41.37 -7.02 -32.95
CA LYS A 848 -40.44 -6.03 -32.40
C LYS A 848 -40.80 -5.69 -30.96
N CYS A 849 -39.83 -5.78 -30.06
CA CYS A 849 -40.01 -5.50 -28.64
C CYS A 849 -39.78 -4.03 -28.29
N ASN A 850 -40.37 -3.57 -27.19
CA ASN A 850 -40.11 -2.26 -26.62
C ASN A 850 -38.66 -2.17 -26.12
N GLN A 851 -38.13 -0.95 -25.99
CA GLN A 851 -36.78 -0.70 -25.48
C GLN A 851 -36.53 -1.40 -24.13
N GLY A 852 -35.43 -2.15 -24.03
CA GLY A 852 -35.05 -2.94 -22.85
C GLY A 852 -35.48 -4.41 -22.87
N LEU A 853 -36.17 -4.83 -23.93
CA LEU A 853 -36.63 -6.20 -24.15
C LEU A 853 -36.14 -6.68 -25.52
N ILE A 854 -35.92 -7.99 -25.66
CA ILE A 854 -35.49 -8.63 -26.91
C ILE A 854 -36.41 -9.79 -27.26
N LEU A 855 -36.60 -10.02 -28.56
CA LEU A 855 -37.50 -11.04 -29.07
C LEU A 855 -36.84 -12.42 -28.96
N ASP A 856 -37.48 -13.33 -28.23
CA ASP A 856 -37.12 -14.74 -28.30
C ASP A 856 -37.68 -15.33 -29.60
N ASN A 857 -36.78 -15.65 -30.53
CA ASN A 857 -37.14 -16.14 -31.86
C ASN A 857 -37.86 -17.49 -31.85
N THR A 858 -37.79 -18.25 -30.75
CA THR A 858 -38.41 -19.56 -30.55
C THR A 858 -39.84 -19.44 -30.05
N THR A 859 -40.09 -18.51 -29.12
CA THR A 859 -41.40 -18.34 -28.47
C THR A 859 -42.21 -17.14 -28.98
N LYS A 860 -41.60 -16.28 -29.83
CA LYS A 860 -42.17 -15.04 -30.40
C LYS A 860 -42.71 -14.06 -29.34
N LYS A 861 -42.08 -14.06 -28.15
CA LYS A 861 -42.37 -13.16 -27.02
C LYS A 861 -41.15 -12.32 -26.65
N CYS A 862 -41.41 -11.16 -26.04
CA CYS A 862 -40.36 -10.26 -25.58
C CYS A 862 -39.88 -10.65 -24.18
N VAL A 863 -38.59 -10.96 -24.06
CA VAL A 863 -37.95 -11.27 -22.77
C VAL A 863 -37.02 -10.12 -22.37
N THR A 864 -36.82 -9.95 -21.07
CA THR A 864 -35.97 -8.86 -20.58
C THR A 864 -34.50 -9.12 -20.89
N CYS A 865 -33.75 -8.05 -21.15
CA CYS A 865 -32.30 -8.15 -21.35
C CYS A 865 -31.58 -8.85 -20.19
N PHE A 866 -32.12 -8.71 -18.97
CA PHE A 866 -31.63 -9.37 -17.77
C PHE A 866 -31.74 -10.90 -17.82
N GLN A 867 -32.77 -11.44 -18.49
CA GLN A 867 -32.97 -12.90 -18.62
C GLN A 867 -32.04 -13.56 -19.65
N LYS A 868 -31.55 -12.82 -20.66
CA LYS A 868 -30.60 -13.34 -21.67
C LYS A 868 -29.14 -12.97 -21.37
N TYR A 869 -28.91 -11.85 -20.69
CA TYR A 869 -27.61 -11.36 -20.25
C TYR A 869 -27.70 -10.90 -18.77
N ASN A 870 -27.11 -11.65 -17.84
CA ASN A 870 -27.13 -11.30 -16.42
C ASN A 870 -26.65 -9.85 -16.18
N TYR A 871 -27.36 -9.12 -15.31
CA TYR A 871 -27.07 -7.73 -14.91
C TYR A 871 -27.12 -6.68 -16.04
N CYS A 872 -27.85 -6.99 -17.12
CA CYS A 872 -28.04 -6.11 -18.27
C CYS A 872 -29.44 -5.46 -18.26
N ILE A 873 -29.49 -4.12 -18.31
CA ILE A 873 -30.73 -3.33 -18.38
C ILE A 873 -31.19 -3.15 -19.83
N MET A 874 -30.27 -2.91 -20.77
CA MET A 874 -30.57 -2.75 -22.21
C MET A 874 -29.61 -3.61 -23.03
N CYS A 875 -30.08 -4.23 -24.11
CA CYS A 875 -29.31 -5.15 -24.94
C CYS A 875 -29.81 -5.16 -26.38
N THR A 876 -28.96 -5.62 -27.29
CA THR A 876 -29.33 -6.09 -28.63
C THR A 876 -29.52 -7.61 -28.62
N GLU A 877 -29.84 -8.20 -29.77
CA GLU A 877 -29.90 -9.66 -29.91
C GLU A 877 -28.57 -10.37 -29.57
N PHE A 878 -27.44 -9.65 -29.70
CA PHE A 878 -26.10 -10.21 -29.64
C PHE A 878 -25.24 -9.70 -28.47
N GLU A 879 -25.58 -8.57 -27.84
CA GLU A 879 -24.77 -7.99 -26.76
C GLU A 879 -25.57 -7.08 -25.82
N CYS A 880 -25.09 -6.92 -24.58
CA CYS A 880 -25.64 -5.90 -23.69
C CYS A 880 -25.21 -4.49 -24.13
N THR A 881 -26.08 -3.49 -24.02
CA THR A 881 -25.80 -2.08 -24.35
C THR A 881 -25.89 -1.15 -23.15
N GLN A 882 -26.49 -1.59 -22.04
CA GLN A 882 -26.52 -0.83 -20.78
C GLN A 882 -26.60 -1.77 -19.57
N CYS A 883 -25.69 -1.58 -18.61
CA CYS A 883 -25.55 -2.42 -17.42
C CYS A 883 -26.29 -1.88 -16.19
N LEU A 884 -26.63 -2.77 -15.26
CA LEU A 884 -27.18 -2.42 -13.96
C LEU A 884 -26.15 -1.65 -13.12
N SER A 885 -26.61 -0.73 -12.26
CA SER A 885 -25.72 0.09 -11.42
C SER A 885 -24.76 -0.79 -10.60
N GLY A 886 -23.45 -0.53 -10.68
CA GLY A 886 -22.39 -1.37 -10.09
C GLY A 886 -21.71 -2.37 -11.05
N TYR A 887 -22.13 -2.43 -12.32
CA TYR A 887 -21.59 -3.31 -13.36
C TYR A 887 -21.19 -2.50 -14.61
N GLU A 888 -20.07 -2.84 -15.26
CA GLU A 888 -19.57 -2.22 -16.50
C GLU A 888 -19.60 -3.20 -17.68
N TYR A 889 -19.76 -2.68 -18.90
CA TYR A 889 -19.83 -3.49 -20.11
C TYR A 889 -18.46 -4.04 -20.50
N ASN A 890 -18.33 -5.37 -20.56
CA ASN A 890 -17.10 -6.04 -20.95
C ASN A 890 -17.10 -6.32 -22.47
N GLN A 891 -16.23 -5.62 -23.20
CA GLN A 891 -16.14 -5.72 -24.66
C GLN A 891 -15.71 -7.11 -25.19
N LYS A 892 -15.01 -7.93 -24.39
CA LYS A 892 -14.61 -9.29 -24.79
C LYS A 892 -15.74 -10.30 -24.66
N SER A 893 -16.51 -10.24 -23.57
CA SER A 893 -17.62 -11.16 -23.32
C SER A 893 -18.96 -10.67 -23.87
N LYS A 894 -19.03 -9.40 -24.31
CA LYS A 894 -20.24 -8.71 -24.78
C LYS A 894 -21.39 -8.68 -23.76
N LYS A 895 -21.05 -8.81 -22.46
CA LYS A 895 -21.98 -8.84 -21.31
C LYS A 895 -21.54 -7.85 -20.24
N CYS A 896 -22.43 -7.56 -19.28
CA CYS A 896 -22.09 -6.77 -18.10
C CYS A 896 -21.29 -7.60 -17.11
N ALA A 897 -20.22 -7.02 -16.58
CA ALA A 897 -19.36 -7.60 -15.56
C ALA A 897 -19.27 -6.63 -14.36
N LYS A 898 -19.13 -7.16 -13.15
CA LYS A 898 -19.11 -6.37 -11.91
C LYS A 898 -17.92 -5.40 -11.92
N VAL A 899 -18.14 -4.14 -11.59
CA VAL A 899 -17.04 -3.17 -11.44
C VAL A 899 -16.23 -3.58 -10.22
N PRO A 900 -14.90 -3.77 -10.30
CA PRO A 900 -14.08 -4.04 -9.12
C PRO A 900 -14.27 -2.90 -8.11
N SER A 901 -14.43 -3.25 -6.83
CA SER A 901 -14.72 -2.35 -5.70
C SER A 901 -13.72 -1.19 -5.52
N PHE A 902 -12.65 -1.13 -6.31
CA PHE A 902 -11.64 -0.09 -6.32
C PHE A 902 -12.08 1.24 -6.98
N ARG A 903 -13.09 1.25 -7.88
CA ARG A 903 -13.61 2.53 -8.39
C ARG A 903 -14.43 3.29 -7.35
N LEU A 904 -14.98 2.62 -6.34
CA LEU A 904 -15.60 3.26 -5.17
C LEU A 904 -14.56 3.96 -4.29
N LEU A 905 -13.29 3.53 -4.26
CA LEU A 905 -12.22 4.27 -3.56
C LEU A 905 -11.85 5.58 -4.26
N LYS A 906 -11.86 5.61 -5.61
CA LYS A 906 -11.74 6.88 -6.35
C LYS A 906 -13.00 7.73 -6.30
N GLN A 907 -14.18 7.13 -6.20
CA GLN A 907 -15.43 7.86 -6.06
C GLN A 907 -15.58 8.43 -4.64
N VAL A 908 -15.14 7.75 -3.59
CA VAL A 908 -15.07 8.30 -2.22
C VAL A 908 -13.98 9.36 -2.08
N GLN A 909 -12.81 9.20 -2.72
CA GLN A 909 -11.80 10.28 -2.78
C GLN A 909 -12.26 11.48 -3.63
N GLY A 910 -13.04 11.25 -4.69
CA GLY A 910 -13.65 12.28 -5.53
C GLY A 910 -14.84 12.97 -4.86
N ASP A 911 -15.66 12.23 -4.13
CA ASP A 911 -16.83 12.73 -3.39
C ASP A 911 -16.39 13.50 -2.14
N ILE A 912 -15.23 13.21 -1.54
CA ILE A 912 -14.60 14.07 -0.51
C ILE A 912 -14.14 15.41 -1.12
N GLN A 913 -13.63 15.42 -2.36
CA GLN A 913 -13.34 16.68 -3.07
C GLN A 913 -14.61 17.42 -3.51
N GLN A 914 -15.67 16.71 -3.89
CA GLN A 914 -16.94 17.32 -4.29
C GLN A 914 -17.75 17.82 -3.08
N TYR A 915 -17.68 17.14 -1.92
CA TYR A 915 -18.30 17.58 -0.66
C TYR A 915 -17.64 18.87 -0.12
N ASN A 916 -16.32 19.01 -0.28
CA ASN A 916 -15.61 20.27 0.00
C ASN A 916 -16.03 21.40 -0.97
N SER A 917 -16.39 21.08 -2.22
CA SER A 917 -16.97 22.04 -3.16
C SER A 917 -18.42 22.42 -2.78
N TYR A 918 -19.23 21.47 -2.30
CA TYR A 918 -20.62 21.73 -1.89
C TYR A 918 -20.73 22.45 -0.55
N GLN A 919 -19.81 22.26 0.40
CA GLN A 919 -19.72 23.09 1.61
C GLN A 919 -19.34 24.55 1.28
N GLY A 920 -18.49 24.78 0.27
CA GLY A 920 -18.21 26.11 -0.25
C GLY A 920 -19.45 26.80 -0.84
N VAL A 921 -20.30 26.05 -1.54
CA VAL A 921 -21.56 26.57 -2.14
C VAL A 921 -22.65 26.77 -1.08
N PHE A 922 -22.74 25.92 -0.06
CA PHE A 922 -23.72 26.07 1.04
C PHE A 922 -23.39 27.27 1.94
N ILE A 923 -22.11 27.56 2.18
CA ILE A 923 -21.67 28.78 2.89
C ILE A 923 -21.94 30.02 2.03
N PHE A 924 -21.81 29.93 0.70
CA PHE A 924 -22.16 31.01 -0.23
C PHE A 924 -23.67 31.32 -0.26
N ILE A 925 -24.53 30.30 -0.19
CA ILE A 925 -26.00 30.49 -0.21
C ILE A 925 -26.51 31.02 1.13
N ILE A 926 -25.97 30.56 2.27
CA ILE A 926 -26.33 31.09 3.60
C ILE A 926 -25.81 32.54 3.76
N GLY A 927 -24.64 32.86 3.20
CA GLY A 927 -24.12 34.23 3.17
C GLY A 927 -25.02 35.22 2.43
N TYR A 928 -25.63 34.82 1.31
CA TYR A 928 -26.57 35.67 0.55
C TYR A 928 -27.96 35.79 1.22
N VAL A 929 -28.43 34.73 1.88
CA VAL A 929 -29.73 34.78 2.61
C VAL A 929 -29.62 35.63 3.89
N ILE A 930 -28.46 35.66 4.55
CA ILE A 930 -28.22 36.52 5.71
C ILE A 930 -27.99 37.99 5.28
N PHE A 931 -27.33 38.26 4.14
CA PHE A 931 -27.18 39.63 3.63
C PHE A 931 -28.47 40.23 3.05
N GLY A 932 -29.41 39.41 2.57
CA GLY A 932 -30.72 39.86 2.09
C GLY A 932 -31.76 40.16 3.18
N LEU A 933 -31.48 39.83 4.45
CA LEU A 933 -32.33 40.13 5.60
C LEU A 933 -31.81 41.31 6.45
N VAL A 934 -30.70 41.94 6.04
CA VAL A 934 -30.09 43.10 6.73
C VAL A 934 -29.87 44.29 5.77
N ILE A 935 -30.65 44.38 4.68
CA ILE A 935 -30.79 45.60 3.86
C ILE A 935 -32.24 46.01 3.83
#